data_AF-A0A523DRK2-F1
#
_entry.id   AF-A0A523DRK2-F1
#
_cell.length_a   1.000
_cell.length_b   1.000
_cell.length_c   1.000
_cell.angle_alpha   90.00
_cell.angle_beta   90.00
_cell.angle_gamma   90.00
#
_symmetry.space_group_name_H-M   'P 1'
#
loop_
_entity.id
_entity.type
_entity.pdbx_description
1 polymer ?
#
loop_
_entity_poly.entity_id
_entity_poly.type
_entity_poly.pdbx_seq_one_letter_code
_entity_poly.pdbx_strand_id
1 'polypeptide(L)'
;MAPHPSARGRLLVDPISPKRAGYVEFPDPRRNDLCLEGVSCHGSARIVVRLARNTILAVLALLAARCSSPPAAILPPAGGRHVQLLHLDGYRPDLLRALLGAGRLPNLARLVARGRISYDATTVDKSETMKVIQSYLTSQLDTKVVGWWQFERSRFRFSNYWLDPAEVLAYALGFEFPRSPTIQDFLAAQGENLVAGMSLARRSVPFQNYGRAYIEGISAVANHTYHDQARATMDSFLDIHRRISENGEKPPALSTLLLAAADEFSHLEGVTVAARDPEHCFVRDGNIDDTVFALLDEDDTLDDRYFARVRRAIITRRVREICIELPEIEGRRAEPHYVLSMLVIDIELGRLIDDFENIRFADGETLFSRTLFIVFGDHGMVDTPNGMTAEVSESFIAYLNRRLGLETGEDQTTLSDNAELGIDYVSLPPRLERPEIYEDWQSEEIRALTAEADRWSREFLVEIEALIRSDLHDSYWWLFFLRSLLIDPKIDEVLHPIADEALAMLRSLYLRGRLDYLEAEQEANRALFDRHVRLVYGGGARNNAELFIPVCESPAACSWERRPSYDEILGYREGAFLRALVESPGVGLIFIRKNNEAFADAAPLPKRVEVEIRDREGNRGLLSVERDDPSGELVYHYRTDPASVNDPLGYEAWGAGEGTYGTYNEWNDRTIDAPYVNVVGGMGAYLYSSNPAIGDVVVLHATDWNFGENLGGHGGVHRGEKKTFMLVSGPGLDPGELRAQARYRSTEDGELEPAVSETHVPTLLDIVPTALAWLGYAPSELDRFAVDGFEEHLDTWIRAQRGDILRNLDEMSSLEKAREAVGVPELTLEPLRPRLTRLLEFIESNREDTLRRLSERPHLGNELILE
;
A
#
# COMPACT_ATOMS: atom_id res chain seq x y z
N MET A 1 -50.18 43.95 22.89
CA MET A 1 -49.67 45.34 22.91
C MET A 1 -48.18 45.31 22.62
N ALA A 2 -47.66 46.30 21.91
CA ALA A 2 -46.22 46.55 21.72
C ALA A 2 -45.82 47.78 22.60
N PRO A 3 -44.53 48.14 22.79
CA PRO A 3 -43.34 47.70 22.05
C PRO A 3 -42.05 47.36 22.87
N HIS A 4 -41.01 47.01 22.10
CA HIS A 4 -39.55 46.98 22.34
C HIS A 4 -38.92 48.18 23.10
N PRO A 5 -37.58 48.22 23.36
CA PRO A 5 -36.53 47.17 23.28
C PRO A 5 -35.58 47.07 24.51
N SER A 6 -34.72 46.05 24.53
CA SER A 6 -33.31 46.23 24.96
C SER A 6 -32.38 45.23 24.24
N ALA A 7 -31.21 45.68 23.82
CA ALA A 7 -30.22 44.85 23.12
C ALA A 7 -29.01 44.57 24.02
N ARG A 8 -28.48 43.34 23.93
CA ARG A 8 -27.07 43.01 24.24
C ARG A 8 -26.59 42.01 23.19
N GLY A 9 -25.42 42.27 22.62
CA GLY A 9 -24.86 41.42 21.57
C GLY A 9 -24.40 40.06 22.11
N ARG A 10 -24.51 39.03 21.29
CA ARG A 10 -23.66 37.85 21.42
C ARG A 10 -22.31 38.20 20.79
N LEU A 11 -21.21 37.84 21.43
CA LEU A 11 -19.97 37.67 20.69
C LEU A 11 -20.17 36.48 19.75
N LEU A 12 -19.74 36.61 18.50
CA LEU A 12 -19.27 35.45 17.76
C LEU A 12 -17.98 35.01 18.46
N VAL A 13 -17.96 33.76 18.90
CA VAL A 13 -16.73 33.06 19.27
C VAL A 13 -16.38 32.25 18.02
N ASP A 14 -15.22 32.53 17.43
CA ASP A 14 -14.76 31.76 16.28
C ASP A 14 -14.61 30.28 16.66
N PRO A 15 -14.96 29.33 15.78
CA PRO A 15 -14.71 27.93 16.02
C PRO A 15 -13.19 27.72 16.09
N ILE A 16 -12.69 27.45 17.29
CA ILE A 16 -11.29 27.08 17.49
C ILE A 16 -11.06 25.77 16.77
N SER A 17 -10.14 25.76 15.79
CA SER A 17 -9.76 24.55 15.06
C SER A 17 -9.43 23.42 16.04
N PRO A 18 -9.99 22.21 15.87
CA PRO A 18 -9.53 21.06 16.62
C PRO A 18 -8.03 20.87 16.34
N LYS A 19 -7.27 20.57 17.39
CA LYS A 19 -5.84 20.29 17.24
C LYS A 19 -5.68 18.91 16.61
N ARG A 20 -4.80 18.82 15.60
CA ARG A 20 -4.45 17.55 14.95
C ARG A 20 -3.89 16.56 15.98
N ALA A 21 -4.22 15.28 15.83
CA ALA A 21 -3.63 14.21 16.63
C ALA A 21 -2.14 14.02 16.30
N GLY A 22 -1.34 13.56 17.26
CA GLY A 22 -0.01 12.93 17.06
C GLY A 22 1.16 13.76 16.51
N TYR A 23 0.96 14.68 15.57
CA TYR A 23 2.03 15.33 14.83
C TYR A 23 2.87 16.29 15.69
N VAL A 24 4.19 16.12 15.64
CA VAL A 24 5.15 17.06 16.23
C VAL A 24 5.13 18.37 15.44
N GLU A 25 4.45 19.39 15.95
CA GLU A 25 4.56 20.76 15.43
C GLU A 25 5.98 21.30 15.67
N PHE A 26 6.85 21.17 14.66
CA PHE A 26 8.14 21.85 14.67
C PHE A 26 7.94 23.37 14.70
N PRO A 27 8.61 24.11 15.60
CA PRO A 27 8.39 25.54 15.76
C PRO A 27 8.83 26.33 14.52
N ASP A 28 8.02 27.32 14.13
CA ASP A 28 8.34 28.23 13.02
C ASP A 28 9.71 28.91 13.25
N PRO A 29 10.73 28.63 12.43
CA PRO A 29 12.10 29.09 12.68
C PRO A 29 12.31 30.58 12.39
N ARG A 30 11.27 31.34 12.00
CA ARG A 30 11.35 32.78 11.68
C ARG A 30 11.56 33.71 12.89
N ARG A 31 12.15 33.21 14.00
CA ARG A 31 12.51 33.98 15.20
C ARG A 31 13.83 33.54 15.83
N ASN A 32 14.94 34.03 15.29
CA ASN A 32 16.13 34.42 16.07
C ASN A 32 17.09 35.26 15.21
N ASP A 33 17.15 36.58 15.45
CA ASP A 33 18.04 37.50 14.75
C ASP A 33 19.47 37.43 15.31
N LEU A 34 20.36 36.67 14.67
CA LEU A 34 21.82 36.86 14.73
C LEU A 34 22.54 36.00 13.67
N CYS A 35 22.78 36.56 12.48
CA CYS A 35 23.67 36.01 11.45
C CYS A 35 24.47 37.14 10.80
N LEU A 36 25.74 36.90 10.50
CA LEU A 36 26.60 37.85 9.78
C LEU A 36 26.33 37.78 8.27
N GLU A 37 26.34 38.93 7.61
CA GLU A 37 26.11 39.04 6.17
C GLU A 37 27.20 38.29 5.38
N GLY A 38 26.78 37.37 4.49
CA GLY A 38 27.66 36.76 3.47
C GLY A 38 27.66 35.22 3.39
N VAL A 39 27.22 34.48 4.41
CA VAL A 39 27.17 33.00 4.40
C VAL A 39 25.84 32.49 4.92
N SER A 40 25.15 31.66 4.13
CA SER A 40 23.83 31.08 4.47
C SER A 40 23.97 29.88 5.43
N CYS A 41 24.23 30.15 6.71
CA CYS A 41 24.29 29.09 7.73
C CYS A 41 22.99 28.27 7.86
N HIS A 42 21.84 28.89 7.58
CA HIS A 42 20.53 28.23 7.61
C HIS A 42 20.33 27.21 6.48
N GLY A 43 21.05 27.36 5.36
CA GLY A 43 21.11 26.33 4.32
C GLY A 43 21.81 25.07 4.83
N SER A 44 23.00 25.23 5.41
CA SER A 44 23.80 24.10 5.90
C SER A 44 23.08 23.26 6.96
N ALA A 45 22.45 23.88 7.96
CA ALA A 45 21.74 23.13 9.00
C ALA A 45 20.58 22.31 8.42
N ARG A 46 19.78 22.89 7.52
CA ARG A 46 18.69 22.17 6.82
C ARG A 46 19.20 21.05 5.92
N ILE A 47 20.30 21.29 5.20
CA ILE A 47 20.95 20.27 4.37
C ILE A 47 21.42 19.11 5.23
N VAL A 48 22.05 19.37 6.39
CA VAL A 48 22.57 18.29 7.23
C VAL A 48 21.42 17.58 7.99
N VAL A 49 20.36 18.28 8.47
CA VAL A 49 19.13 17.63 8.99
C VAL A 49 18.50 16.69 7.97
N ARG A 50 18.31 17.14 6.72
CA ARG A 50 17.86 16.26 5.63
C ARG A 50 18.89 15.18 5.32
N LEU A 51 20.19 15.46 5.42
CA LEU A 51 21.25 14.47 5.20
C LEU A 51 21.11 13.32 6.19
N ALA A 52 21.31 13.48 7.50
CA ALA A 52 21.33 12.30 8.36
C ALA A 52 19.96 11.61 8.48
N ARG A 53 18.82 12.32 8.36
CA ARG A 53 17.53 11.62 8.21
C ARG A 53 17.54 10.80 6.92
N ASN A 54 17.86 11.40 5.77
CA ASN A 54 17.98 10.74 4.46
C ASN A 54 19.39 10.13 4.24
N THR A 55 20.05 9.67 5.28
CA THR A 55 21.36 8.94 5.29
C THR A 55 21.44 8.02 6.52
N ILE A 56 20.39 7.98 7.35
CA ILE A 56 20.04 6.82 8.19
C ILE A 56 18.87 6.11 7.54
N LEU A 57 17.69 6.73 7.37
CA LEU A 57 16.63 6.17 6.52
C LEU A 57 17.18 5.80 5.15
N ALA A 58 18.12 6.62 4.67
CA ALA A 58 18.90 6.25 3.52
C ALA A 58 20.25 5.57 3.76
N VAL A 59 20.89 5.34 4.90
CA VAL A 59 21.93 4.24 4.90
C VAL A 59 21.24 2.89 4.77
N LEU A 60 20.03 2.79 5.33
CA LEU A 60 19.18 1.62 5.28
C LEU A 60 18.58 1.45 3.87
N ALA A 61 18.15 2.53 3.23
CA ALA A 61 17.74 2.52 1.82
C ALA A 61 18.92 2.62 0.82
N LEU A 62 20.12 3.06 1.22
CA LEU A 62 21.41 2.97 0.49
C LEU A 62 22.07 1.59 0.70
N LEU A 63 21.31 0.62 1.17
CA LEU A 63 21.46 -0.72 0.62
C LEU A 63 21.13 -0.73 -0.90
N ALA A 64 20.36 0.23 -1.44
CA ALA A 64 19.83 0.24 -2.81
C ALA A 64 20.17 1.45 -3.72
N ALA A 65 20.53 1.09 -4.97
CA ALA A 65 20.47 1.85 -6.23
C ALA A 65 21.62 2.75 -6.75
N ARG A 66 22.50 2.09 -7.55
CA ARG A 66 22.67 2.31 -9.01
C ARG A 66 23.92 3.06 -9.51
N CYS A 67 24.75 2.29 -10.24
CA CYS A 67 26.00 2.61 -10.95
C CYS A 67 25.81 3.35 -12.29
N SER A 68 26.93 3.80 -12.90
CA SER A 68 26.97 4.60 -14.14
C SER A 68 28.07 4.17 -15.15
N SER A 69 27.94 4.63 -16.41
CA SER A 69 28.85 4.41 -17.57
C SER A 69 28.82 3.01 -18.21
N PRO A 70 29.26 2.81 -19.50
CA PRO A 70 29.72 3.75 -20.54
C PRO A 70 28.76 3.77 -21.78
N PRO A 71 29.06 4.38 -22.95
CA PRO A 71 28.01 4.73 -23.94
C PRO A 71 27.73 3.70 -25.05
N ALA A 72 26.42 3.53 -25.32
CA ALA A 72 25.76 3.26 -26.61
C ALA A 72 26.18 2.02 -27.45
N ALA A 73 25.38 0.95 -27.31
CA ALA A 73 25.23 -0.17 -28.22
C ALA A 73 23.77 -0.26 -28.76
N ILE A 74 23.57 -1.04 -29.83
CA ILE A 74 22.22 -1.33 -30.37
C ILE A 74 21.71 -2.63 -29.74
N LEU A 75 20.47 -2.62 -29.25
CA LEU A 75 19.78 -3.81 -28.71
C LEU A 75 19.83 -5.00 -29.69
N PRO A 76 20.17 -6.23 -29.23
CA PRO A 76 20.25 -7.40 -30.10
C PRO A 76 18.87 -7.75 -30.70
N PRO A 77 18.81 -8.33 -31.92
CA PRO A 77 17.56 -8.64 -32.61
C PRO A 77 16.85 -9.86 -31.99
N ALA A 78 16.17 -9.64 -30.87
CA ALA A 78 15.12 -10.50 -30.34
C ALA A 78 13.77 -9.78 -30.46
N GLY A 79 12.77 -10.45 -31.05
CA GLY A 79 11.41 -9.92 -31.22
C GLY A 79 10.58 -9.98 -29.93
N GLY A 80 11.14 -9.50 -28.81
CA GLY A 80 10.49 -9.51 -27.51
C GLY A 80 9.25 -8.63 -27.49
N ARG A 81 8.11 -9.21 -27.13
CA ARG A 81 6.92 -8.47 -26.70
C ARG A 81 7.18 -7.88 -25.31
N HIS A 82 6.56 -6.73 -25.01
CA HIS A 82 6.68 -6.07 -23.70
C HIS A 82 5.30 -5.84 -23.09
N VAL A 83 5.20 -5.89 -21.76
CA VAL A 83 4.04 -5.49 -20.95
C VAL A 83 4.45 -4.35 -20.02
N GLN A 84 3.73 -3.23 -20.09
CA GLN A 84 3.78 -2.18 -19.07
C GLN A 84 2.54 -2.29 -18.19
N LEU A 85 2.70 -2.65 -16.92
CA LEU A 85 1.67 -2.45 -15.90
C LEU A 85 1.81 -1.04 -15.35
N LEU A 86 0.74 -0.24 -15.40
CA LEU A 86 0.69 1.10 -14.86
C LEU A 86 -0.48 1.22 -13.89
N HIS A 87 -0.14 1.12 -12.60
CA HIS A 87 -1.04 1.25 -11.47
C HIS A 87 -1.18 2.74 -11.13
N LEU A 88 -2.40 3.26 -11.18
CA LEU A 88 -2.74 4.63 -10.81
C LEU A 88 -3.60 4.60 -9.54
N ASP A 89 -2.98 4.86 -8.39
CA ASP A 89 -3.51 4.56 -7.05
C ASP A 89 -4.74 5.42 -6.74
N GLY A 90 -5.80 4.82 -6.19
CA GLY A 90 -7.04 5.52 -5.82
C GLY A 90 -7.80 6.19 -6.98
N TYR A 91 -7.62 5.74 -8.23
CA TYR A 91 -8.26 6.34 -9.41
C TYR A 91 -9.76 5.99 -9.54
N ARG A 92 -10.62 6.99 -9.25
CA ARG A 92 -12.05 6.90 -9.55
C ARG A 92 -12.34 6.84 -11.06
N PRO A 93 -13.15 5.88 -11.53
CA PRO A 93 -13.41 5.71 -12.96
C PRO A 93 -14.38 6.76 -13.53
N ASP A 94 -15.28 7.32 -12.72
CA ASP A 94 -16.21 8.37 -13.15
C ASP A 94 -15.51 9.72 -13.35
N LEU A 95 -14.59 10.07 -12.44
CA LEU A 95 -13.72 11.23 -12.57
C LEU A 95 -12.79 11.11 -13.78
N LEU A 96 -12.13 9.96 -13.94
CA LEU A 96 -11.32 9.65 -15.12
C LEU A 96 -12.11 9.83 -16.43
N ARG A 97 -13.34 9.28 -16.47
CA ARG A 97 -14.24 9.39 -17.63
C ARG A 97 -14.64 10.83 -17.92
N ALA A 98 -14.89 11.64 -16.90
CA ALA A 98 -15.19 13.07 -17.04
C ALA A 98 -13.99 13.85 -17.61
N LEU A 99 -12.77 13.62 -17.10
CA LEU A 99 -11.56 14.30 -17.56
C LEU A 99 -11.14 13.86 -18.98
N LEU A 100 -11.27 12.58 -19.32
CA LEU A 100 -11.12 12.08 -20.69
C LEU A 100 -12.17 12.68 -21.64
N GLY A 101 -13.44 12.76 -21.22
CA GLY A 101 -14.52 13.37 -21.99
C GLY A 101 -14.35 14.87 -22.21
N ALA A 102 -13.68 15.56 -21.29
CA ALA A 102 -13.27 16.96 -21.42
C ALA A 102 -11.97 17.16 -22.22
N GLY A 103 -11.30 16.08 -22.65
CA GLY A 103 -10.02 16.12 -23.38
C GLY A 103 -8.81 16.49 -22.51
N ARG A 104 -8.95 16.51 -21.18
CA ARG A 104 -7.92 16.95 -20.22
C ARG A 104 -6.88 15.88 -19.88
N LEU A 105 -7.06 14.64 -20.35
CA LEU A 105 -6.12 13.53 -20.20
C LEU A 105 -5.70 12.99 -21.59
N PRO A 106 -4.97 13.79 -22.40
CA PRO A 106 -4.71 13.50 -23.80
C PRO A 106 -3.74 12.31 -24.02
N ASN A 107 -2.92 11.92 -23.05
CA ASN A 107 -1.98 10.80 -23.21
C ASN A 107 -2.64 9.46 -22.84
N LEU A 108 -3.51 9.43 -21.84
CA LEU A 108 -4.48 8.34 -21.63
C LEU A 108 -5.43 8.23 -22.83
N ALA A 109 -5.91 9.35 -23.39
CA ALA A 109 -6.71 9.32 -24.62
C ALA A 109 -5.94 8.76 -25.83
N ARG A 110 -4.62 8.99 -25.91
CA ARG A 110 -3.73 8.38 -26.91
C ARG A 110 -3.64 6.85 -26.76
N LEU A 111 -3.69 6.32 -25.54
CA LEU A 111 -3.78 4.87 -25.28
C LEU A 111 -5.18 4.31 -25.53
N VAL A 112 -6.25 5.01 -25.15
CA VAL A 112 -7.65 4.63 -25.47
C VAL A 112 -7.88 4.58 -26.99
N ALA A 113 -7.25 5.47 -27.77
CA ALA A 113 -7.26 5.42 -29.24
C ALA A 113 -6.46 4.23 -29.85
N ARG A 114 -5.88 3.36 -29.01
CA ARG A 114 -5.04 2.20 -29.34
C ARG A 114 -5.42 0.97 -28.48
N GLY A 115 -6.62 0.96 -27.89
CA GLY A 115 -6.94 -0.03 -26.86
C GLY A 115 -8.39 -0.06 -26.39
N ARG A 116 -8.69 -1.10 -25.60
CA ARG A 116 -10.00 -1.36 -25.01
C ARG A 116 -10.03 -0.83 -23.56
N ILE A 117 -11.13 -0.19 -23.16
CA ILE A 117 -11.30 0.35 -21.79
C ILE A 117 -12.61 -0.11 -21.13
N SER A 118 -12.56 -0.35 -19.82
CA SER A 118 -13.73 -0.46 -18.94
C SER A 118 -13.63 0.58 -17.82
N TYR A 119 -14.75 1.24 -17.53
CA TYR A 119 -14.95 2.14 -16.39
C TYR A 119 -15.73 1.48 -15.24
N ASP A 120 -16.04 0.20 -15.40
CA ASP A 120 -16.76 -0.62 -14.43
C ASP A 120 -15.87 -1.76 -13.92
N ALA A 121 -14.56 -1.75 -14.22
CA ALA A 121 -13.64 -2.77 -13.75
C ALA A 121 -13.60 -2.83 -12.21
N THR A 122 -13.40 -4.01 -11.65
CA THR A 122 -13.59 -4.25 -10.21
C THR A 122 -12.36 -4.77 -9.49
N THR A 123 -12.12 -4.22 -8.31
CA THR A 123 -11.07 -4.67 -7.40
C THR A 123 -11.47 -5.88 -6.54
N VAL A 124 -10.49 -6.51 -5.91
CA VAL A 124 -10.66 -7.63 -4.96
C VAL A 124 -11.14 -7.16 -3.59
N ASP A 125 -11.41 -8.09 -2.66
CA ASP A 125 -11.73 -7.75 -1.27
C ASP A 125 -10.64 -8.19 -0.28
N LYS A 126 -10.14 -7.28 0.58
CA LYS A 126 -10.46 -5.84 0.67
C LYS A 126 -9.82 -5.01 -0.44
N SER A 127 -10.44 -3.88 -0.75
CA SER A 127 -10.03 -2.87 -1.73
C SER A 127 -8.88 -1.99 -1.19
N GLU A 128 -7.76 -2.61 -0.83
CA GLU A 128 -6.59 -1.99 -0.17
C GLU A 128 -5.32 -2.21 -1.00
N THR A 129 -4.62 -1.13 -1.36
CA THR A 129 -3.39 -1.10 -2.17
C THR A 129 -2.47 -2.32 -1.99
N MET A 130 -1.97 -2.54 -0.77
CA MET A 130 -1.05 -3.65 -0.44
C MET A 130 -1.61 -5.05 -0.66
N LYS A 131 -2.93 -5.23 -0.52
CA LYS A 131 -3.60 -6.48 -0.86
C LYS A 131 -3.79 -6.58 -2.38
N VAL A 132 -4.37 -5.56 -3.00
CA VAL A 132 -4.77 -5.57 -4.40
C VAL A 132 -3.55 -5.86 -5.30
N ILE A 133 -2.38 -5.33 -4.95
CA ILE A 133 -1.12 -5.55 -5.66
C ILE A 133 -0.65 -7.01 -5.61
N GLN A 134 -0.82 -7.70 -4.47
CA GLN A 134 -0.57 -9.14 -4.42
C GLN A 134 -1.58 -9.90 -5.27
N SER A 135 -2.86 -9.51 -5.22
CA SER A 135 -3.91 -10.17 -5.99
C SER A 135 -3.71 -10.06 -7.50
N TYR A 136 -3.44 -8.87 -8.05
CA TYR A 136 -3.25 -8.76 -9.51
C TYR A 136 -1.92 -9.37 -9.97
N LEU A 137 -0.85 -9.37 -9.16
CA LEU A 137 0.43 -9.96 -9.56
C LEU A 137 0.50 -11.50 -9.44
N THR A 138 -0.47 -12.13 -8.75
CA THR A 138 -0.55 -13.59 -8.58
C THR A 138 -1.79 -14.22 -9.23
N SER A 139 -2.79 -13.41 -9.61
CA SER A 139 -4.14 -13.85 -9.97
C SER A 139 -4.79 -14.70 -8.85
N GLN A 140 -4.67 -14.25 -7.59
CA GLN A 140 -5.24 -14.93 -6.41
C GLN A 140 -6.01 -13.98 -5.47
N LEU A 141 -7.00 -14.55 -4.79
CA LEU A 141 -7.85 -13.83 -3.82
C LEU A 141 -7.36 -13.97 -2.36
N ASP A 142 -6.61 -15.04 -2.03
CA ASP A 142 -5.86 -15.11 -0.78
C ASP A 142 -4.52 -14.38 -0.91
N THR A 143 -4.19 -13.58 0.11
CA THR A 143 -3.02 -12.70 0.15
C THR A 143 -2.44 -12.74 1.56
N LYS A 144 -1.14 -12.46 1.74
CA LYS A 144 -0.56 -12.44 3.09
C LYS A 144 -0.80 -11.09 3.78
N VAL A 145 -0.78 -9.97 3.05
CA VAL A 145 -1.36 -8.70 3.56
C VAL A 145 -2.87 -8.71 3.38
N VAL A 146 -3.61 -8.25 4.39
CA VAL A 146 -5.06 -7.96 4.31
C VAL A 146 -5.40 -6.47 4.19
N GLY A 147 -4.51 -5.61 4.67
CA GLY A 147 -4.55 -4.14 4.57
C GLY A 147 -3.24 -3.56 5.11
N TRP A 148 -3.01 -2.26 4.93
CA TRP A 148 -1.73 -1.61 5.29
C TRP A 148 -1.20 -1.93 6.69
N TRP A 149 -2.11 -2.01 7.68
CA TRP A 149 -1.83 -2.37 9.07
C TRP A 149 -2.60 -3.66 9.40
N GLN A 150 -1.94 -4.64 10.03
CA GLN A 150 -2.59 -5.91 10.39
C GLN A 150 -2.04 -6.52 11.68
N PHE A 151 -2.85 -7.37 12.32
CA PHE A 151 -2.46 -8.19 13.46
C PHE A 151 -2.33 -9.65 13.02
N GLU A 152 -1.13 -10.24 13.02
CA GLU A 152 -0.97 -11.67 12.75
C GLU A 152 -1.27 -12.46 14.05
N ARG A 153 -2.50 -13.01 14.18
CA ARG A 153 -2.94 -13.79 15.36
C ARG A 153 -1.98 -14.92 15.73
N SER A 154 -1.37 -15.57 14.75
CA SER A 154 -0.38 -16.64 14.94
C SER A 154 0.87 -16.16 15.69
N ARG A 155 1.28 -14.90 15.52
CA ARG A 155 2.50 -14.30 16.10
C ARG A 155 2.26 -13.40 17.31
N PHE A 156 1.01 -13.05 17.61
CA PHE A 156 0.68 -12.04 18.63
C PHE A 156 1.33 -10.68 18.37
N ARG A 157 1.48 -10.33 17.08
CA ARG A 157 2.25 -9.19 16.60
C ARG A 157 1.42 -8.34 15.64
N PHE A 158 1.56 -7.02 15.76
CA PHE A 158 1.11 -6.08 14.75
C PHE A 158 2.23 -5.81 13.74
N SER A 159 1.85 -5.68 12.48
CA SER A 159 2.72 -5.34 11.36
C SER A 159 2.15 -4.15 10.60
N ASN A 160 3.03 -3.23 10.18
CA ASN A 160 2.66 -2.03 9.46
C ASN A 160 3.63 -1.85 8.28
N TYR A 161 3.18 -2.19 7.07
CA TYR A 161 4.03 -2.25 5.87
C TYR A 161 4.33 -0.87 5.24
N TRP A 162 4.00 0.20 5.97
CA TRP A 162 4.21 1.61 5.60
C TRP A 162 5.02 2.38 6.65
N LEU A 163 4.81 2.08 7.95
CA LEU A 163 5.36 2.86 9.07
C LEU A 163 6.34 2.09 9.97
N ASP A 164 6.32 0.75 10.05
CA ASP A 164 7.42 0.01 10.70
C ASP A 164 8.61 -0.02 9.72
N PRO A 165 9.73 0.68 9.99
CA PRO A 165 10.81 0.79 9.01
C PRO A 165 11.51 -0.55 8.75
N ALA A 166 11.35 -1.54 9.63
CA ALA A 166 11.89 -2.88 9.44
C ALA A 166 10.98 -3.78 8.59
N GLU A 167 9.66 -3.62 8.65
CA GLU A 167 8.76 -4.21 7.64
C GLU A 167 9.04 -3.54 6.28
N VAL A 168 9.05 -2.20 6.24
CA VAL A 168 9.32 -1.41 5.02
C VAL A 168 10.67 -1.78 4.41
N LEU A 169 11.71 -2.08 5.20
CA LEU A 169 13.02 -2.51 4.67
C LEU A 169 13.05 -3.96 4.18
N ALA A 170 12.48 -4.92 4.94
CA ALA A 170 12.40 -6.31 4.50
C ALA A 170 11.66 -6.42 3.15
N TYR A 171 10.61 -5.62 3.04
CA TYR A 171 9.83 -5.39 1.84
C TYR A 171 10.57 -4.60 0.75
N ALA A 172 11.31 -3.52 1.08
CA ALA A 172 12.09 -2.69 0.14
C ALA A 172 13.14 -3.48 -0.65
N LEU A 173 13.61 -4.59 -0.09
CA LEU A 173 14.58 -5.48 -0.71
C LEU A 173 13.92 -6.71 -1.39
N GLY A 174 12.60 -6.87 -1.24
CA GLY A 174 11.78 -7.91 -1.88
C GLY A 174 11.61 -9.20 -1.07
N PHE A 175 12.02 -9.22 0.20
CA PHE A 175 12.04 -10.43 1.05
C PHE A 175 10.73 -10.69 1.81
N GLU A 176 9.68 -9.92 1.51
CA GLU A 176 8.35 -10.14 2.05
C GLU A 176 7.30 -9.90 0.96
N PHE A 177 6.30 -10.80 0.93
CA PHE A 177 5.15 -10.84 0.00
C PHE A 177 5.46 -11.19 -1.47
N PRO A 178 4.47 -11.74 -2.20
CA PRO A 178 3.30 -12.50 -1.73
C PRO A 178 3.63 -13.93 -1.23
N ARG A 179 2.61 -14.69 -0.78
CA ARG A 179 2.71 -16.14 -0.47
C ARG A 179 3.10 -16.94 -1.71
N SER A 180 2.31 -16.81 -2.76
CA SER A 180 2.43 -17.52 -4.04
C SER A 180 3.46 -16.82 -4.93
N PRO A 181 3.96 -17.45 -6.02
CA PRO A 181 4.75 -16.75 -7.02
C PRO A 181 3.93 -15.66 -7.71
N THR A 182 4.58 -14.55 -8.00
CA THR A 182 4.09 -13.52 -8.91
C THR A 182 4.46 -13.84 -10.36
N ILE A 183 3.86 -13.11 -11.29
CA ILE A 183 4.37 -12.99 -12.66
C ILE A 183 5.83 -12.50 -12.71
N GLN A 184 6.30 -11.68 -11.77
CA GLN A 184 7.73 -11.26 -11.71
C GLN A 184 8.62 -12.47 -11.40
N ASP A 185 8.23 -13.31 -10.43
CA ASP A 185 8.97 -14.51 -10.06
C ASP A 185 9.02 -15.53 -11.22
N PHE A 186 7.87 -15.78 -11.86
CA PHE A 186 7.78 -16.69 -13.01
C PHE A 186 8.63 -16.22 -14.20
N LEU A 187 8.50 -14.95 -14.61
CA LEU A 187 9.24 -14.41 -15.76
C LEU A 187 10.75 -14.36 -15.48
N ALA A 188 11.17 -14.03 -14.26
CA ALA A 188 12.58 -14.11 -13.86
C ALA A 188 13.11 -15.54 -13.92
N ALA A 189 12.32 -16.54 -13.50
CA ALA A 189 12.68 -17.96 -13.63
C ALA A 189 12.81 -18.41 -15.09
N GLN A 190 12.08 -17.78 -16.03
CA GLN A 190 12.26 -17.99 -17.48
C GLN A 190 13.48 -17.23 -18.07
N GLY A 191 14.19 -16.44 -17.26
CA GLY A 191 15.30 -15.62 -17.74
C GLY A 191 14.87 -14.36 -18.50
N GLU A 192 13.68 -13.83 -18.21
CA GLU A 192 13.26 -12.51 -18.71
C GLU A 192 13.86 -11.36 -17.90
N ASN A 193 14.10 -10.23 -18.56
CA ASN A 193 14.50 -9.01 -17.87
C ASN A 193 13.24 -8.27 -17.37
N LEU A 194 13.36 -7.62 -16.22
CA LEU A 194 12.26 -6.99 -15.50
C LEU A 194 12.67 -5.59 -15.02
N VAL A 195 11.70 -4.67 -14.98
CA VAL A 195 11.87 -3.32 -14.42
C VAL A 195 10.72 -3.02 -13.46
N ALA A 196 10.99 -2.27 -12.39
CA ALA A 196 9.95 -1.67 -11.56
C ALA A 196 10.27 -0.21 -11.24
N GLY A 197 9.24 0.63 -11.14
CA GLY A 197 9.34 2.01 -10.67
C GLY A 197 9.32 2.08 -9.14
N MET A 198 8.65 3.10 -8.60
CA MET A 198 7.95 2.90 -7.33
C MET A 198 6.94 1.79 -7.58
N SER A 199 7.10 0.71 -6.84
CA SER A 199 6.23 -0.46 -6.93
C SER A 199 6.22 -1.13 -5.56
N LEU A 200 5.05 -1.64 -5.23
CA LEU A 200 4.76 -2.33 -3.98
C LEU A 200 4.87 -3.87 -4.16
N ALA A 201 5.53 -4.31 -5.22
CA ALA A 201 6.08 -5.65 -5.37
C ALA A 201 7.26 -5.64 -6.37
N ARG A 202 8.36 -6.25 -5.96
CA ARG A 202 9.66 -6.19 -6.66
C ARG A 202 10.46 -7.51 -6.61
N ARG A 203 9.89 -8.56 -6.00
CA ARG A 203 10.60 -9.83 -5.83
C ARG A 203 10.98 -10.35 -7.20
N SER A 204 12.21 -10.88 -7.31
CA SER A 204 12.77 -11.32 -8.59
C SER A 204 13.08 -10.23 -9.64
N VAL A 205 12.77 -8.95 -9.39
CA VAL A 205 13.25 -7.83 -10.24
C VAL A 205 14.71 -7.53 -9.89
N PRO A 206 15.63 -7.43 -10.87
CA PRO A 206 17.02 -7.08 -10.60
C PRO A 206 17.14 -5.72 -9.91
N PHE A 207 18.01 -5.63 -8.91
CA PHE A 207 18.08 -4.49 -8.00
C PHE A 207 18.35 -3.14 -8.69
N GLN A 208 19.28 -3.15 -9.65
CA GLN A 208 19.63 -2.03 -10.52
C GLN A 208 18.51 -1.61 -11.50
N ASN A 209 17.40 -2.33 -11.51
CA ASN A 209 16.20 -2.10 -12.32
C ASN A 209 14.97 -1.71 -11.47
N TYR A 210 15.12 -1.43 -10.17
CA TYR A 210 14.03 -0.82 -9.37
C TYR A 210 14.47 0.18 -8.30
N GLY A 211 15.61 -0.05 -7.63
CA GLY A 211 15.87 0.57 -6.31
C GLY A 211 15.77 2.10 -6.29
N ARG A 212 16.23 2.79 -7.34
CA ARG A 212 16.24 4.27 -7.40
C ARG A 212 14.80 4.80 -7.45
N ALA A 213 14.00 4.28 -8.37
CA ALA A 213 12.62 4.74 -8.55
C ALA A 213 11.75 4.47 -7.31
N TYR A 214 12.02 3.38 -6.59
CA TYR A 214 11.37 3.10 -5.30
C TYR A 214 11.80 4.06 -4.18
N ILE A 215 13.10 4.37 -4.03
CA ILE A 215 13.58 5.30 -3.01
C ILE A 215 13.06 6.70 -3.25
N GLU A 216 13.16 7.21 -4.48
CA GLU A 216 12.73 8.58 -4.83
C GLU A 216 11.22 8.71 -4.60
N GLY A 217 10.45 7.68 -4.99
CA GLY A 217 9.03 7.58 -4.70
C GLY A 217 8.69 7.59 -3.19
N ILE A 218 9.24 6.67 -2.40
CA ILE A 218 8.99 6.62 -0.94
C ILE A 218 9.50 7.89 -0.24
N SER A 219 10.64 8.44 -0.66
CA SER A 219 11.17 9.70 -0.12
C SER A 219 10.18 10.84 -0.34
N ALA A 220 9.62 10.98 -1.54
CA ALA A 220 8.63 12.01 -1.82
C ALA A 220 7.32 11.81 -1.04
N VAL A 221 6.82 10.58 -0.96
CA VAL A 221 5.66 10.22 -0.11
C VAL A 221 5.90 10.57 1.35
N ALA A 222 7.03 10.17 1.92
CA ALA A 222 7.42 10.45 3.32
C ALA A 222 7.81 11.93 3.59
N ASN A 223 7.78 12.79 2.55
CA ASN A 223 7.85 14.25 2.65
C ASN A 223 6.52 14.93 2.27
N HIS A 224 5.47 14.18 1.94
CA HIS A 224 4.18 14.66 1.39
C HIS A 224 4.31 15.50 0.11
N THR A 225 5.34 15.23 -0.72
CA THR A 225 5.57 15.89 -2.01
C THR A 225 5.08 15.01 -3.16
N TYR A 226 3.77 14.77 -3.22
CA TYR A 226 3.21 13.72 -4.08
C TYR A 226 3.30 14.01 -5.60
N HIS A 227 3.40 15.26 -6.03
CA HIS A 227 3.70 15.58 -7.43
C HIS A 227 5.17 15.30 -7.78
N ASP A 228 6.09 15.53 -6.85
CA ASP A 228 7.48 15.07 -6.93
C ASP A 228 7.58 13.53 -6.89
N GLN A 229 6.71 12.82 -6.16
CA GLN A 229 6.63 11.34 -6.20
C GLN A 229 6.45 10.85 -7.63
N ALA A 230 5.45 11.38 -8.35
CA ALA A 230 5.19 10.97 -9.72
C ALA A 230 6.39 11.26 -10.64
N ARG A 231 6.93 12.48 -10.58
CA ARG A 231 8.04 12.92 -11.44
C ARG A 231 9.36 12.20 -11.14
N ALA A 232 9.82 12.20 -9.89
CA ALA A 232 11.11 11.62 -9.49
C ALA A 232 11.12 10.08 -9.63
N THR A 233 9.96 9.44 -9.45
CA THR A 233 9.76 8.03 -9.81
C THR A 233 9.89 7.83 -11.32
N MET A 234 9.18 8.62 -12.13
CA MET A 234 9.19 8.50 -13.59
C MET A 234 10.59 8.74 -14.16
N ASP A 235 11.27 9.81 -13.76
CA ASP A 235 12.66 10.12 -14.17
C ASP A 235 13.58 8.92 -13.93
N SER A 236 13.45 8.29 -12.76
CA SER A 236 14.28 7.15 -12.34
C SER A 236 13.91 5.84 -13.04
N PHE A 237 12.63 5.67 -13.41
CA PHE A 237 12.13 4.55 -14.19
C PHE A 237 12.56 4.62 -15.66
N LEU A 238 12.43 5.80 -16.28
CA LEU A 238 12.89 6.06 -17.65
C LEU A 238 14.41 5.91 -17.77
N ASP A 239 15.18 6.41 -16.80
CA ASP A 239 16.62 6.18 -16.74
C ASP A 239 17.02 4.70 -16.71
N ILE A 240 16.16 3.80 -16.22
CA ILE A 240 16.36 2.33 -16.28
C ILE A 240 16.12 1.81 -17.70
N HIS A 241 15.00 2.17 -18.33
CA HIS A 241 14.70 1.79 -19.72
C HIS A 241 15.76 2.31 -20.71
N ARG A 242 16.22 3.56 -20.55
CA ARG A 242 17.31 4.16 -21.31
C ARG A 242 18.60 3.35 -21.17
N ARG A 243 19.07 3.09 -19.94
CA ARG A 243 20.30 2.29 -19.70
C ARG A 243 20.22 0.91 -20.34
N ILE A 244 19.09 0.20 -20.17
CA ILE A 244 18.89 -1.13 -20.78
C ILE A 244 19.05 -1.04 -22.31
N SER A 245 18.44 -0.04 -22.94
CA SER A 245 18.57 0.22 -24.38
C SER A 245 20.01 0.58 -24.79
N GLU A 246 20.68 1.45 -24.04
CA GLU A 246 22.01 1.98 -24.34
C GLU A 246 23.12 0.93 -24.13
N ASN A 247 22.95 0.01 -23.18
CA ASN A 247 23.90 -1.07 -22.92
C ASN A 247 23.76 -2.25 -23.89
N GLY A 248 22.68 -2.31 -24.69
CA GLY A 248 22.35 -3.51 -25.47
C GLY A 248 21.91 -4.70 -24.59
N GLU A 249 21.39 -4.44 -23.38
CA GLU A 249 20.85 -5.46 -22.47
C GLU A 249 19.63 -6.17 -23.10
N LYS A 250 19.17 -7.29 -22.53
CA LYS A 250 17.88 -7.89 -22.94
C LYS A 250 16.76 -6.86 -22.63
N PRO A 251 15.90 -6.47 -23.59
CA PRO A 251 14.74 -5.63 -23.31
C PRO A 251 13.87 -6.24 -22.21
N PRO A 252 13.19 -5.46 -21.36
CA PRO A 252 12.28 -6.02 -20.37
C PRO A 252 11.10 -6.72 -21.07
N ALA A 253 10.67 -7.85 -20.52
CA ALA A 253 9.40 -8.47 -20.90
C ALA A 253 8.24 -7.84 -20.11
N LEU A 254 8.47 -7.52 -18.84
CA LEU A 254 7.51 -6.88 -17.95
C LEU A 254 8.15 -5.70 -17.23
N SER A 255 7.45 -4.58 -17.23
CA SER A 255 7.77 -3.39 -16.43
C SER A 255 6.56 -2.99 -15.60
N THR A 256 6.77 -2.62 -14.33
CA THR A 256 5.69 -2.20 -13.42
C THR A 256 5.93 -0.81 -12.84
N LEU A 257 4.90 0.01 -12.72
CA LEU A 257 4.99 1.36 -12.16
C LEU A 257 3.70 1.70 -11.40
N LEU A 258 3.84 2.26 -10.20
CA LEU A 258 2.77 2.79 -9.36
C LEU A 258 2.95 4.29 -9.14
N LEU A 259 1.87 5.06 -9.30
CA LEU A 259 1.83 6.50 -9.08
C LEU A 259 0.72 6.82 -8.07
N ALA A 260 1.11 7.31 -6.87
CA ALA A 260 0.27 7.32 -5.68
C ALA A 260 -0.49 8.64 -5.42
N ALA A 261 -0.15 9.71 -6.15
CA ALA A 261 -0.55 11.06 -5.78
C ALA A 261 -2.07 11.30 -5.68
N ALA A 262 -2.87 10.58 -6.47
CA ALA A 262 -4.32 10.81 -6.50
C ALA A 262 -5.03 10.21 -5.27
N ASP A 263 -4.61 9.03 -4.79
CA ASP A 263 -5.05 8.47 -3.51
C ASP A 263 -4.67 9.37 -2.33
N GLU A 264 -3.38 9.72 -2.22
CA GLU A 264 -2.83 10.48 -1.10
C GLU A 264 -3.50 11.84 -0.90
N PHE A 265 -3.77 12.60 -1.99
CA PHE A 265 -4.54 13.84 -1.89
C PHE A 265 -6.02 13.58 -1.55
N SER A 266 -6.63 12.48 -2.04
CA SER A 266 -8.00 12.11 -1.67
C SER A 266 -8.13 11.78 -0.19
N HIS A 267 -7.16 11.08 0.41
CA HIS A 267 -7.09 10.83 1.84
C HIS A 267 -7.00 12.13 2.66
N LEU A 268 -6.19 13.09 2.21
CA LEU A 268 -5.92 14.35 2.92
C LEU A 268 -7.04 15.41 2.80
N GLU A 269 -7.65 15.56 1.62
CA GLU A 269 -8.58 16.67 1.33
C GLU A 269 -10.00 16.22 0.94
N GLY A 270 -10.19 14.91 0.71
CA GLY A 270 -11.44 14.31 0.26
C GLY A 270 -11.51 14.15 -1.26
N VAL A 271 -12.59 13.54 -1.74
CA VAL A 271 -12.83 13.27 -3.16
C VAL A 271 -13.59 14.42 -3.82
N THR A 272 -14.50 15.07 -3.08
CA THR A 272 -15.34 16.15 -3.62
C THR A 272 -15.54 17.33 -2.67
N VAL A 273 -15.53 18.54 -3.23
CA VAL A 273 -15.75 19.80 -2.51
C VAL A 273 -17.16 20.35 -2.71
N ALA A 274 -17.66 21.06 -1.70
CA ALA A 274 -18.93 21.82 -1.77
C ALA A 274 -18.82 23.13 -2.59
N ALA A 275 -17.81 23.25 -3.45
CA ALA A 275 -17.55 24.44 -4.25
C ALA A 275 -18.61 24.65 -5.34
N ARG A 276 -18.89 25.92 -5.66
CA ARG A 276 -19.82 26.30 -6.74
C ARG A 276 -19.14 26.73 -8.02
N ASP A 277 -17.88 27.15 -7.93
CA ASP A 277 -17.12 27.62 -9.08
C ASP A 277 -16.54 26.41 -9.83
N PRO A 278 -16.69 26.34 -11.17
CA PRO A 278 -16.21 25.22 -11.98
C PRO A 278 -14.71 25.32 -12.32
N GLU A 279 -14.03 26.36 -11.84
CA GLU A 279 -12.60 26.61 -12.04
C GLU A 279 -11.94 26.77 -10.65
N HIS A 280 -10.84 26.07 -10.39
CA HIS A 280 -9.96 26.32 -9.24
C HIS A 280 -8.61 26.82 -9.72
N CYS A 281 -7.96 27.73 -8.98
CA CYS A 281 -6.66 28.28 -9.32
C CYS A 281 -5.63 28.12 -8.19
N PHE A 282 -4.57 27.36 -8.46
CA PHE A 282 -3.41 27.27 -7.59
C PHE A 282 -2.43 28.39 -7.88
N VAL A 283 -1.78 28.91 -6.85
CA VAL A 283 -0.77 29.97 -6.93
C VAL A 283 0.57 29.42 -6.46
N ARG A 284 1.63 29.72 -7.21
CA ARG A 284 3.01 29.34 -6.87
C ARG A 284 3.43 29.98 -5.54
N ASP A 285 4.28 29.30 -4.79
CA ASP A 285 4.59 29.61 -3.38
C ASP A 285 3.36 29.50 -2.43
N GLY A 286 2.29 28.80 -2.86
CA GLY A 286 1.09 28.48 -2.07
C GLY A 286 1.13 27.09 -1.41
N ASN A 287 -0.05 26.48 -1.20
CA ASN A 287 -0.20 25.15 -0.57
C ASN A 287 0.11 23.98 -1.54
N ILE A 288 0.99 24.17 -2.51
CA ILE A 288 1.19 23.28 -3.67
C ILE A 288 2.68 23.13 -3.97
N ASP A 289 3.07 21.93 -4.40
CA ASP A 289 4.43 21.59 -4.81
C ASP A 289 4.90 22.42 -6.02
N ASP A 290 6.15 22.91 -6.01
CA ASP A 290 6.70 23.68 -7.14
C ASP A 290 6.87 22.80 -8.39
N THR A 291 6.90 21.47 -8.24
CA THR A 291 7.03 20.48 -9.33
C THR A 291 6.02 20.72 -10.45
N VAL A 292 4.77 21.04 -10.13
CA VAL A 292 3.71 21.31 -11.12
C VAL A 292 4.01 22.59 -11.92
N PHE A 293 4.56 23.61 -11.25
CA PHE A 293 4.99 24.85 -11.89
C PHE A 293 6.31 24.69 -12.64
N ALA A 294 7.18 23.75 -12.24
CA ALA A 294 8.43 23.41 -12.92
C ALA A 294 8.14 22.72 -14.26
N LEU A 295 7.26 21.72 -14.30
CA LEU A 295 6.83 21.06 -15.54
C LEU A 295 6.33 22.06 -16.60
N LEU A 296 5.57 23.09 -16.17
CA LEU A 296 5.11 24.17 -17.05
C LEU A 296 6.17 25.25 -17.32
N ASP A 297 7.17 25.44 -16.46
CA ASP A 297 8.33 26.29 -16.78
C ASP A 297 9.23 25.62 -17.84
N GLU A 298 9.19 24.29 -17.95
CA GLU A 298 9.97 23.46 -18.88
C GLU A 298 9.28 23.27 -20.25
N ASP A 299 7.96 23.05 -20.28
CA ASP A 299 7.15 22.90 -21.51
C ASP A 299 5.92 23.82 -21.50
N ASP A 300 5.86 24.78 -22.44
CA ASP A 300 4.73 25.71 -22.60
C ASP A 300 3.61 25.17 -23.51
N THR A 301 3.78 24.01 -24.15
CA THR A 301 2.72 23.34 -24.91
C THR A 301 1.67 22.65 -24.03
N LEU A 302 1.96 22.51 -22.74
CA LEU A 302 1.05 21.95 -21.73
C LEU A 302 -0.06 22.94 -21.31
N ASP A 303 0.16 24.27 -21.47
CA ASP A 303 -0.72 25.34 -20.93
C ASP A 303 -2.19 25.15 -21.34
N ASP A 304 -2.50 25.25 -22.64
CA ASP A 304 -3.87 25.10 -23.14
C ASP A 304 -4.35 23.63 -23.19
N ARG A 305 -3.41 22.68 -23.07
CA ARG A 305 -3.67 21.23 -23.24
C ARG A 305 -4.27 20.61 -21.98
N TYR A 306 -3.77 20.99 -20.80
CA TYR A 306 -4.21 20.48 -19.51
C TYR A 306 -5.02 21.48 -18.69
N PHE A 307 -4.71 22.77 -18.79
CA PHE A 307 -5.23 23.79 -17.89
C PHE A 307 -6.34 24.62 -18.54
N ALA A 308 -7.21 25.21 -17.72
CA ALA A 308 -8.21 26.19 -18.15
C ALA A 308 -7.57 27.58 -18.33
N ARG A 309 -6.51 27.86 -17.57
CA ARG A 309 -5.69 29.08 -17.69
C ARG A 309 -4.34 28.88 -17.02
N VAL A 310 -3.28 29.40 -17.65
CA VAL A 310 -1.96 29.58 -17.02
C VAL A 310 -1.60 31.07 -17.03
N ARG A 311 -1.09 31.61 -15.91
CA ARG A 311 -0.56 32.98 -15.83
C ARG A 311 0.93 32.98 -15.54
N ARG A 312 1.70 33.48 -16.50
CA ARG A 312 3.17 33.59 -16.46
C ARG A 312 3.63 35.00 -16.08
N ALA A 313 4.74 35.09 -15.36
CA ALA A 313 5.35 36.35 -14.95
C ALA A 313 5.98 37.08 -16.16
N ILE A 314 5.59 38.33 -16.40
CA ILE A 314 5.98 39.10 -17.59
C ILE A 314 7.50 39.13 -17.84
N ILE A 315 8.31 39.22 -16.77
CA ILE A 315 9.77 39.37 -16.86
C ILE A 315 10.49 38.01 -16.91
N THR A 316 10.15 37.09 -16.00
CA THR A 316 10.87 35.81 -15.84
C THR A 316 10.27 34.67 -16.65
N ARG A 317 9.10 34.87 -17.29
CA ARG A 317 8.26 33.86 -17.97
C ARG A 317 7.78 32.68 -17.13
N ARG A 318 8.31 32.51 -15.92
CA ARG A 318 7.88 31.50 -14.96
C ARG A 318 6.38 31.57 -14.68
N VAL A 319 5.72 30.42 -14.58
CA VAL A 319 4.33 30.32 -14.14
C VAL A 319 4.19 30.84 -12.70
N ARG A 320 3.05 31.47 -12.41
CA ARG A 320 2.65 31.97 -11.09
C ARG A 320 1.27 31.50 -10.64
N GLU A 321 0.38 31.24 -11.58
CA GLU A 321 -0.98 30.74 -11.32
C GLU A 321 -1.32 29.73 -12.41
N ILE A 322 -1.88 28.60 -12.01
CA ILE A 322 -2.47 27.59 -12.88
C ILE A 322 -3.92 27.41 -12.46
N CYS A 323 -4.83 27.22 -13.43
CA CYS A 323 -6.23 26.99 -13.14
C CYS A 323 -6.75 25.76 -13.89
N ILE A 324 -7.52 24.94 -13.19
CA ILE A 324 -8.11 23.70 -13.68
C ILE A 324 -9.63 23.79 -13.68
N GLU A 325 -10.28 23.06 -14.59
CA GLU A 325 -11.71 22.81 -14.53
C GLU A 325 -12.01 21.69 -13.52
N LEU A 326 -12.96 21.92 -12.61
CA LEU A 326 -13.45 20.90 -11.68
C LEU A 326 -14.67 20.21 -12.31
N PRO A 327 -14.56 18.94 -12.74
CA PRO A 327 -15.73 18.17 -13.20
C PRO A 327 -16.72 17.92 -12.05
N GLU A 328 -17.95 17.56 -12.42
CA GLU A 328 -18.99 17.19 -11.47
C GLU A 328 -19.11 15.66 -11.39
N ILE A 329 -18.97 15.13 -10.18
CA ILE A 329 -19.13 13.71 -9.84
C ILE A 329 -20.14 13.60 -8.70
N GLU A 330 -21.13 12.72 -8.86
CA GLU A 330 -22.21 12.50 -7.89
C GLU A 330 -22.97 13.78 -7.43
N GLY A 331 -22.99 14.83 -8.29
CA GLY A 331 -23.63 16.12 -8.02
C GLY A 331 -22.79 17.10 -7.18
N ARG A 332 -21.53 16.76 -6.89
CA ARG A 332 -20.52 17.60 -6.21
C ARG A 332 -19.34 17.85 -7.15
N ARG A 333 -18.52 18.88 -6.87
CA ARG A 333 -17.31 19.16 -7.67
C ARG A 333 -16.16 18.33 -7.16
N ALA A 334 -15.41 17.68 -8.06
CA ALA A 334 -14.20 16.93 -7.66
C ALA A 334 -13.20 17.85 -6.94
N GLU A 335 -12.44 17.29 -5.99
CA GLU A 335 -11.45 18.03 -5.21
C GLU A 335 -10.29 18.53 -6.12
N PRO A 336 -9.92 19.82 -6.06
CA PRO A 336 -8.84 20.40 -6.86
C PRO A 336 -7.50 19.63 -6.91
N HIS A 337 -6.90 19.24 -5.79
CA HIS A 337 -5.60 18.56 -5.77
C HIS A 337 -5.69 17.13 -6.32
N TYR A 338 -6.79 16.42 -6.08
CA TYR A 338 -7.09 15.12 -6.68
C TYR A 338 -7.18 15.22 -8.21
N VAL A 339 -7.97 16.19 -8.73
CA VAL A 339 -8.04 16.48 -10.17
C VAL A 339 -6.67 16.83 -10.73
N LEU A 340 -5.93 17.73 -10.07
CA LEU A 340 -4.60 18.16 -10.53
C LEU A 340 -3.62 16.98 -10.59
N SER A 341 -3.66 16.07 -9.63
CA SER A 341 -2.79 14.90 -9.58
C SER A 341 -3.04 13.96 -10.76
N MET A 342 -4.29 13.84 -11.22
CA MET A 342 -4.59 13.10 -12.46
C MET A 342 -4.01 13.77 -13.71
N LEU A 343 -4.02 15.12 -13.78
CA LEU A 343 -3.40 15.85 -14.89
C LEU A 343 -1.86 15.70 -14.88
N VAL A 344 -1.22 15.80 -13.70
CA VAL A 344 0.23 15.61 -13.54
C VAL A 344 0.65 14.20 -13.94
N ILE A 345 -0.11 13.17 -13.56
CA ILE A 345 0.16 11.79 -13.95
C ILE A 345 -0.01 11.57 -15.47
N ASP A 346 -0.97 12.21 -16.14
CA ASP A 346 -1.09 12.13 -17.60
C ASP A 346 0.04 12.87 -18.33
N ILE A 347 0.57 13.97 -17.76
CA ILE A 347 1.79 14.63 -18.25
C ILE A 347 2.99 13.67 -18.18
N GLU A 348 3.21 13.03 -17.03
CA GLU A 348 4.28 12.03 -16.84
C GLU A 348 4.10 10.79 -17.75
N LEU A 349 2.86 10.35 -17.99
CA LEU A 349 2.56 9.31 -18.99
C LEU A 349 2.95 9.73 -20.42
N GLY A 350 2.84 11.02 -20.75
CA GLY A 350 3.35 11.55 -22.01
C GLY A 350 4.85 11.32 -22.15
N ARG A 351 5.61 11.69 -21.12
CA ARG A 351 7.07 11.47 -21.05
C ARG A 351 7.43 9.99 -21.21
N LEU A 352 6.67 9.10 -20.56
CA LEU A 352 6.81 7.64 -20.70
C LEU A 352 6.58 7.14 -22.13
N ILE A 353 5.50 7.58 -22.78
CA ILE A 353 5.17 7.20 -24.16
C ILE A 353 6.25 7.69 -25.13
N ASP A 354 6.66 8.94 -25.01
CA ASP A 354 7.65 9.56 -25.90
C ASP A 354 9.04 8.89 -25.74
N ASP A 355 9.47 8.56 -24.52
CA ASP A 355 10.68 7.76 -24.28
C ASP A 355 10.58 6.36 -24.93
N PHE A 356 9.43 5.70 -24.79
CA PHE A 356 9.18 4.39 -25.40
C PHE A 356 9.11 4.47 -26.95
N GLU A 357 8.83 5.64 -27.55
CA GLU A 357 8.94 5.86 -29.00
C GLU A 357 10.37 6.20 -29.48
N ASN A 358 11.21 6.67 -28.57
CA ASN A 358 12.63 6.95 -28.83
C ASN A 358 13.51 5.69 -28.67
N ILE A 359 13.18 4.79 -27.73
CA ILE A 359 13.83 3.47 -27.58
C ILE A 359 13.52 2.61 -28.81
N ARG A 360 14.56 2.17 -29.54
CA ARG A 360 14.45 1.45 -30.82
C ARG A 360 15.23 0.15 -30.85
N PHE A 361 14.65 -0.82 -31.55
CA PHE A 361 15.21 -2.14 -31.78
C PHE A 361 16.00 -2.19 -33.10
N ALA A 362 16.80 -3.24 -33.30
CA ALA A 362 17.66 -3.39 -34.48
C ALA A 362 16.91 -3.47 -35.83
N ASP A 363 15.60 -3.77 -35.81
CA ASP A 363 14.69 -3.78 -36.97
C ASP A 363 13.91 -2.46 -37.15
N GLY A 364 14.12 -1.47 -36.28
CA GLY A 364 13.60 -0.10 -36.40
C GLY A 364 12.28 0.16 -35.68
N GLU A 365 11.61 -0.88 -35.18
CA GLU A 365 10.45 -0.78 -34.29
C GLU A 365 10.83 -0.10 -32.96
N THR A 366 9.82 0.47 -32.28
CA THR A 366 9.97 1.15 -30.98
C THR A 366 9.47 0.29 -29.83
N LEU A 367 9.89 0.59 -28.60
CA LEU A 367 9.33 -0.05 -27.41
C LEU A 367 7.83 0.21 -27.31
N PHE A 368 7.36 1.43 -27.62
CA PHE A 368 5.93 1.76 -27.67
C PHE A 368 5.17 0.86 -28.65
N SER A 369 5.70 0.61 -29.86
CA SER A 369 5.06 -0.28 -30.83
C SER A 369 5.01 -1.75 -30.41
N ARG A 370 5.85 -2.19 -29.47
CA ARG A 370 5.89 -3.57 -28.93
C ARG A 370 5.21 -3.75 -27.57
N THR A 371 4.90 -2.65 -26.89
CA THR A 371 4.33 -2.66 -25.54
C THR A 371 2.82 -2.85 -25.58
N LEU A 372 2.33 -3.82 -24.79
CA LEU A 372 0.98 -3.83 -24.26
C LEU A 372 0.97 -3.04 -22.95
N PHE A 373 0.30 -1.89 -22.95
CA PHE A 373 0.01 -1.13 -21.75
C PHE A 373 -1.25 -1.70 -21.10
N ILE A 374 -1.16 -2.09 -19.84
CA ILE A 374 -2.30 -2.39 -18.98
C ILE A 374 -2.30 -1.30 -17.90
N VAL A 375 -3.17 -0.32 -18.06
CA VAL A 375 -3.31 0.85 -17.19
C VAL A 375 -4.59 0.71 -16.38
N PHE A 376 -4.50 0.81 -15.06
CA PHE A 376 -5.61 0.52 -14.16
C PHE A 376 -5.48 1.30 -12.86
N GLY A 377 -6.60 1.49 -12.17
CA GLY A 377 -6.59 1.79 -10.74
C GLY A 377 -6.77 0.50 -9.95
N ASP A 378 -6.36 0.52 -8.69
CA ASP A 378 -6.47 -0.61 -7.78
C ASP A 378 -7.72 -0.53 -6.89
N HIS A 379 -8.19 0.67 -6.58
CA HIS A 379 -9.51 0.97 -6.03
C HIS A 379 -10.06 2.31 -6.53
N GLY A 380 -11.34 2.55 -6.29
CA GLY A 380 -11.92 3.89 -6.30
C GLY A 380 -11.82 4.55 -4.92
N MET A 381 -12.40 5.74 -4.78
CA MET A 381 -12.40 6.53 -3.55
C MET A 381 -13.80 7.10 -3.25
N VAL A 382 -14.16 7.21 -1.98
CA VAL A 382 -15.40 7.86 -1.51
C VAL A 382 -15.11 8.96 -0.49
N ASP A 383 -15.93 10.01 -0.47
CA ASP A 383 -15.91 10.97 0.64
C ASP A 383 -16.32 10.27 1.94
N THR A 384 -15.57 10.48 3.02
CA THR A 384 -15.86 9.92 4.35
C THR A 384 -15.94 11.02 5.41
N PRO A 385 -16.87 12.00 5.27
CA PRO A 385 -16.95 13.17 6.15
C PRO A 385 -17.25 12.82 7.61
N ASN A 386 -17.88 11.66 7.86
CA ASN A 386 -18.22 11.19 9.19
C ASN A 386 -17.12 10.26 9.72
N GLY A 387 -15.93 10.82 9.95
CA GLY A 387 -14.92 10.14 10.76
C GLY A 387 -15.43 10.00 12.20
N MET A 388 -15.28 8.81 12.81
CA MET A 388 -15.70 8.57 14.21
C MET A 388 -15.07 9.59 15.18
N THR A 389 -13.83 9.99 14.91
CA THR A 389 -13.09 11.03 15.65
C THR A 389 -13.68 12.44 15.48
N ALA A 390 -14.29 12.74 14.33
CA ALA A 390 -14.80 14.07 13.99
C ALA A 390 -16.19 14.34 14.59
N GLU A 391 -17.12 13.40 14.50
CA GLU A 391 -18.47 13.56 15.08
C GLU A 391 -18.54 13.16 16.57
N VAL A 392 -17.83 12.11 16.99
CA VAL A 392 -17.98 11.49 18.31
C VAL A 392 -16.84 11.85 19.27
N SER A 393 -15.76 12.47 18.78
CA SER A 393 -14.55 12.82 19.55
C SER A 393 -13.82 11.60 20.15
N GLU A 394 -13.98 10.42 19.56
CA GLU A 394 -13.32 9.18 19.98
C GLU A 394 -12.99 8.26 18.79
N SER A 395 -11.97 7.41 18.92
CA SER A 395 -11.67 6.37 17.92
C SER A 395 -12.66 5.20 18.04
N PHE A 396 -12.77 4.38 16.99
CA PHE A 396 -13.67 3.21 17.02
C PHE A 396 -13.26 2.18 18.09
N ILE A 397 -11.96 1.97 18.32
CA ILE A 397 -11.48 1.11 19.42
C ILE A 397 -11.81 1.72 20.80
N ALA A 398 -11.70 3.03 20.99
CA ALA A 398 -12.11 3.68 22.24
C ALA A 398 -13.63 3.56 22.49
N TYR A 399 -14.45 3.74 21.44
CA TYR A 399 -15.89 3.48 21.49
C TYR A 399 -16.17 2.03 21.95
N LEU A 400 -15.54 1.03 21.33
CA LEU A 400 -15.73 -0.38 21.66
C LEU A 400 -15.26 -0.70 23.08
N ASN A 401 -14.08 -0.25 23.48
CA ASN A 401 -13.52 -0.48 24.81
C ASN A 401 -14.46 0.01 25.91
N ARG A 402 -14.94 1.26 25.79
CA ARG A 402 -15.92 1.84 26.73
C ARG A 402 -17.23 1.04 26.76
N ARG A 403 -17.70 0.50 25.63
CA ARG A 403 -18.92 -0.34 25.56
C ARG A 403 -18.72 -1.74 26.16
N LEU A 404 -17.49 -2.25 26.21
CA LEU A 404 -17.14 -3.59 26.70
C LEU A 404 -16.55 -3.62 28.11
N GLY A 405 -16.29 -2.45 28.70
CA GLY A 405 -15.61 -2.32 30.00
C GLY A 405 -14.11 -2.63 29.92
N LEU A 406 -13.47 -2.35 28.79
CA LEU A 406 -12.03 -2.56 28.56
C LEU A 406 -11.24 -1.26 28.71
N GLU A 407 -9.96 -1.41 29.05
CA GLU A 407 -8.98 -0.33 29.12
C GLU A 407 -8.17 -0.23 27.80
N THR A 408 -7.65 0.97 27.49
CA THR A 408 -6.71 1.22 26.38
C THR A 408 -5.26 1.01 26.83
N GLY A 409 -4.37 0.61 25.92
CA GLY A 409 -2.98 0.24 26.27
C GLY A 409 -2.01 1.39 26.53
N GLU A 410 -2.26 2.58 25.96
CA GLU A 410 -1.29 3.69 25.84
C GLU A 410 -0.74 4.19 27.18
N ASP A 411 -1.61 4.41 28.16
CA ASP A 411 -1.24 5.03 29.45
C ASP A 411 -0.51 4.07 30.42
N GLN A 412 -0.41 2.77 30.11
CA GLN A 412 -0.02 1.75 31.08
C GLN A 412 1.40 1.21 30.90
N THR A 413 2.37 1.89 31.50
CA THR A 413 3.75 1.38 31.67
C THR A 413 3.85 0.16 32.60
N THR A 414 2.83 -0.06 33.44
CA THR A 414 2.63 -1.30 34.22
C THR A 414 1.15 -1.68 34.21
N LEU A 415 0.80 -2.76 33.54
CA LEU A 415 -0.56 -3.32 33.55
C LEU A 415 -0.92 -3.82 34.95
N SER A 416 -2.14 -3.56 35.41
CA SER A 416 -2.63 -4.16 36.65
C SER A 416 -2.90 -5.66 36.46
N ASP A 417 -2.77 -6.48 37.51
CA ASP A 417 -2.99 -7.93 37.46
C ASP A 417 -4.38 -8.34 36.93
N ASN A 418 -5.36 -7.42 36.96
CA ASN A 418 -6.73 -7.60 36.51
C ASN A 418 -7.09 -6.71 35.29
N ALA A 419 -6.12 -6.03 34.66
CA ALA A 419 -6.38 -5.16 33.51
C ALA A 419 -6.88 -5.98 32.31
N GLU A 420 -8.05 -5.61 31.79
CA GLU A 420 -8.66 -6.18 30.60
C GLU A 420 -8.56 -5.17 29.44
N LEU A 421 -7.71 -5.46 28.45
CA LEU A 421 -7.36 -4.53 27.39
C LEU A 421 -8.15 -4.78 26.10
N GLY A 422 -8.48 -3.69 25.41
CA GLY A 422 -8.76 -3.70 23.97
C GLY A 422 -7.71 -2.85 23.24
N ILE A 423 -7.01 -3.43 22.28
CA ILE A 423 -5.83 -2.83 21.63
C ILE A 423 -5.98 -2.72 20.11
N ASP A 424 -5.38 -1.68 19.53
CA ASP A 424 -5.13 -1.53 18.09
C ASP A 424 -3.65 -1.17 17.87
N TYR A 425 -3.25 -0.81 16.65
CA TYR A 425 -1.85 -0.46 16.33
C TYR A 425 -1.34 0.83 17.00
N VAL A 426 -2.21 1.80 17.32
CA VAL A 426 -1.77 3.02 18.03
C VAL A 426 -1.90 2.88 19.55
N SER A 427 -2.92 2.13 20.01
CA SER A 427 -3.18 1.89 21.42
C SER A 427 -2.44 0.67 21.99
N LEU A 428 -1.22 0.43 21.53
CA LEU A 428 -0.37 -0.66 22.01
C LEU A 428 0.21 -0.36 23.41
N PRO A 429 0.17 -1.33 24.34
CA PRO A 429 1.03 -1.29 25.53
C PRO A 429 2.51 -1.24 25.10
N PRO A 430 3.37 -0.39 25.71
CA PRO A 430 4.77 -0.23 25.31
C PRO A 430 5.61 -1.54 25.24
N ARG A 431 5.25 -2.58 26.02
CA ARG A 431 5.87 -3.91 25.93
C ARG A 431 5.59 -4.64 24.61
N LEU A 432 4.47 -4.37 23.93
CA LEU A 432 4.17 -4.92 22.61
C LEU A 432 4.72 -4.06 21.47
N GLU A 433 4.85 -2.75 21.68
CA GLU A 433 5.48 -1.83 20.72
C GLU A 433 7.00 -2.08 20.66
N ARG A 434 7.65 -2.23 21.82
CA ARG A 434 9.11 -2.32 21.97
C ARG A 434 9.57 -3.45 22.91
N PRO A 435 9.22 -4.72 22.62
CA PRO A 435 9.52 -5.87 23.49
C PRO A 435 11.01 -6.03 23.80
N GLU A 436 11.90 -5.55 22.94
CA GLU A 436 13.35 -5.69 23.07
C GLU A 436 13.95 -4.98 24.28
N ILE A 437 13.25 -3.98 24.82
CA ILE A 437 13.67 -3.20 26.00
C ILE A 437 13.29 -3.90 27.33
N TYR A 438 12.25 -4.74 27.33
CA TYR A 438 11.64 -5.22 28.57
C TYR A 438 12.30 -6.53 29.06
N GLU A 439 13.16 -6.44 30.08
CA GLU A 439 13.83 -7.60 30.67
C GLU A 439 12.89 -8.58 31.41
N ASP A 440 11.62 -8.22 31.69
CA ASP A 440 10.73 -9.00 32.56
C ASP A 440 10.30 -10.35 31.99
N TRP A 441 10.36 -10.51 30.67
CA TRP A 441 10.07 -11.75 29.96
C TRP A 441 11.33 -12.45 29.40
N GLN A 442 12.47 -11.77 29.36
CA GLN A 442 13.67 -12.24 28.65
C GLN A 442 14.52 -13.18 29.53
N SER A 443 14.85 -14.37 29.03
CA SER A 443 15.78 -15.29 29.71
C SER A 443 17.21 -14.72 29.81
N GLU A 444 18.15 -15.46 30.42
CA GLU A 444 19.56 -15.03 30.42
C GLU A 444 20.15 -15.08 29.00
N GLU A 445 19.76 -16.07 28.20
CA GLU A 445 20.09 -16.20 26.79
C GLU A 445 19.50 -15.05 25.97
N ILE A 446 18.18 -14.78 26.09
CA ILE A 446 17.51 -13.71 25.33
C ILE A 446 18.08 -12.33 25.69
N ARG A 447 18.41 -12.06 26.96
CA ARG A 447 19.08 -10.82 27.36
C ARG A 447 20.50 -10.70 26.83
N ALA A 448 21.21 -11.81 26.63
CA ALA A 448 22.46 -11.79 25.91
C ALA A 448 22.26 -11.40 24.44
N LEU A 449 21.14 -11.79 23.80
CA LEU A 449 20.84 -11.43 22.40
C LEU A 449 20.43 -9.96 22.27
N THR A 450 19.57 -9.44 23.15
CA THR A 450 19.16 -8.03 23.11
C THR A 450 20.32 -7.08 23.46
N ALA A 451 21.21 -7.48 24.37
CA ALA A 451 22.47 -6.78 24.64
C ALA A 451 23.51 -6.92 23.50
N GLU A 452 23.53 -8.03 22.77
CA GLU A 452 24.32 -8.17 21.54
C GLU A 452 23.80 -7.21 20.45
N ALA A 453 22.48 -7.16 20.25
CA ALA A 453 21.81 -6.33 19.26
C ALA A 453 21.95 -4.82 19.55
N ASP A 454 21.79 -4.39 20.81
CA ASP A 454 22.02 -2.99 21.23
C ASP A 454 23.48 -2.58 21.00
N ARG A 455 24.45 -3.43 21.41
CA ARG A 455 25.87 -3.19 21.16
C ARG A 455 26.18 -3.12 19.67
N TRP A 456 25.73 -4.10 18.88
CA TRP A 456 25.95 -4.13 17.43
C TRP A 456 25.36 -2.89 16.74
N SER A 457 24.18 -2.44 17.17
CA SER A 457 23.51 -1.25 16.61
C SER A 457 24.27 0.03 16.94
N ARG A 458 24.79 0.16 18.17
CA ARG A 458 25.63 1.32 18.58
C ARG A 458 26.96 1.33 17.85
N GLU A 459 27.63 0.19 17.73
CA GLU A 459 28.86 0.07 16.96
C GLU A 459 28.62 0.43 15.48
N PHE A 460 27.55 -0.07 14.87
CA PHE A 460 27.21 0.22 13.47
C PHE A 460 26.88 1.70 13.24
N LEU A 461 26.10 2.33 14.14
CA LEU A 461 25.83 3.77 14.08
C LEU A 461 27.12 4.58 14.22
N VAL A 462 27.99 4.24 15.18
CA VAL A 462 29.30 4.91 15.35
C VAL A 462 30.22 4.71 14.15
N GLU A 463 30.17 3.57 13.47
CA GLU A 463 30.90 3.33 12.22
C GLU A 463 30.36 4.21 11.07
N ILE A 464 29.03 4.41 10.97
CA ILE A 464 28.40 5.36 10.03
C ILE A 464 28.80 6.81 10.37
N GLU A 465 28.76 7.20 11.65
CA GLU A 465 29.18 8.54 12.07
C GLU A 465 30.65 8.82 11.75
N ALA A 466 31.53 7.85 12.04
CA ALA A 466 32.96 7.96 11.78
C ALA A 466 33.26 8.10 10.28
N LEU A 467 32.54 7.36 9.44
CA LEU A 467 32.62 7.46 7.98
C LEU A 467 32.19 8.85 7.50
N ILE A 468 30.96 9.28 7.83
CA ILE A 468 30.42 10.60 7.47
C ILE A 468 31.35 11.73 7.94
N ARG A 469 31.90 11.63 9.16
CA ARG A 469 32.89 12.60 9.67
C ARG A 469 34.18 12.55 8.86
N SER A 470 34.74 11.38 8.56
CA SER A 470 35.98 11.25 7.79
C SER A 470 35.87 11.93 6.42
N ASP A 471 34.82 11.60 5.68
CA ASP A 471 34.67 12.06 4.29
C ASP A 471 34.33 13.56 4.22
N LEU A 472 33.57 14.08 5.20
CA LEU A 472 33.40 15.53 5.40
C LEU A 472 34.71 16.21 5.78
N HIS A 473 35.52 15.62 6.65
CA HIS A 473 36.78 16.19 7.11
C HIS A 473 37.80 16.29 5.97
N ASP A 474 37.85 15.31 5.06
CA ASP A 474 38.75 15.33 3.90
C ASP A 474 38.19 16.17 2.75
N SER A 475 36.88 16.20 2.51
CA SER A 475 36.28 17.12 1.53
C SER A 475 36.47 18.59 1.93
N TYR A 476 36.40 18.90 3.22
CA TYR A 476 36.71 20.20 3.79
C TYR A 476 38.14 20.30 4.34
N TRP A 477 39.12 19.64 3.70
CA TRP A 477 40.45 19.49 4.29
C TRP A 477 41.13 20.81 4.67
N TRP A 478 40.87 21.86 3.88
CA TRP A 478 41.38 23.22 4.02
C TRP A 478 40.89 23.95 5.28
N LEU A 479 39.82 23.47 5.94
CA LEU A 479 39.33 23.98 7.23
C LEU A 479 40.06 23.37 8.44
N PHE A 480 41.24 22.76 8.28
CA PHE A 480 41.97 21.93 9.27
C PHE A 480 41.81 22.31 10.76
N PHE A 481 42.01 23.58 11.14
CA PHE A 481 41.95 24.04 12.53
C PHE A 481 40.54 24.41 13.04
N LEU A 482 39.53 24.37 12.17
CA LEU A 482 38.14 24.74 12.45
C LEU A 482 37.14 23.60 12.21
N ARG A 483 37.56 22.44 11.67
CA ARG A 483 36.67 21.30 11.37
C ARG A 483 35.81 20.91 12.59
N SER A 484 36.45 20.65 13.73
CA SER A 484 35.77 20.29 14.98
C SER A 484 35.00 21.41 15.68
N LEU A 485 35.01 22.64 15.12
CA LEU A 485 34.22 23.77 15.61
C LEU A 485 33.08 24.15 14.65
N LEU A 486 33.09 23.66 13.40
CA LEU A 486 32.16 24.08 12.33
C LEU A 486 31.46 22.93 11.59
N ILE A 487 32.02 21.71 11.66
CA ILE A 487 31.54 20.50 10.99
C ILE A 487 30.97 19.55 12.04
N ASP A 488 31.78 19.10 13.00
CA ASP A 488 31.36 18.10 13.99
C ASP A 488 30.09 18.53 14.77
N PRO A 489 29.93 19.78 15.27
CA PRO A 489 28.71 20.18 15.97
C PRO A 489 27.44 20.16 15.09
N LYS A 490 27.56 20.28 13.77
CA LYS A 490 26.42 20.19 12.83
C LYS A 490 26.06 18.75 12.50
N ILE A 491 27.04 17.86 12.55
CA ILE A 491 26.82 16.41 12.47
C ILE A 491 26.09 15.96 13.75
N ASP A 492 26.54 16.46 14.91
CA ASP A 492 25.94 16.19 16.23
C ASP A 492 24.49 16.73 16.33
N GLU A 493 24.25 17.99 15.95
CA GLU A 493 22.93 18.67 15.91
C GLU A 493 21.85 17.87 15.15
N VAL A 494 22.29 16.98 14.27
CA VAL A 494 21.50 16.36 13.22
C VAL A 494 21.32 14.86 13.42
N LEU A 495 22.34 14.16 13.89
CA LEU A 495 22.24 12.75 14.27
C LEU A 495 21.54 12.59 15.61
N HIS A 496 21.78 13.50 16.55
CA HIS A 496 21.24 13.37 17.91
C HIS A 496 19.71 13.27 17.97
N PRO A 497 18.91 14.02 17.16
CA PRO A 497 17.45 13.86 17.13
C PRO A 497 16.92 12.53 16.57
N ILE A 498 17.74 11.76 15.84
CA ILE A 498 17.34 10.52 15.14
C ILE A 498 18.10 9.27 15.61
N ALA A 499 19.12 9.42 16.45
CA ALA A 499 19.97 8.32 16.90
C ALA A 499 19.20 7.24 17.66
N ASP A 500 18.25 7.62 18.53
CA ASP A 500 17.46 6.63 19.30
C ASP A 500 16.46 5.85 18.42
N GLU A 501 15.90 6.49 17.38
CA GLU A 501 15.06 5.85 16.36
C GLU A 501 15.89 4.86 15.52
N ALA A 502 17.08 5.30 15.07
CA ALA A 502 18.04 4.47 14.36
C ALA A 502 18.44 3.23 15.19
N LEU A 503 18.78 3.41 16.47
CA LEU A 503 19.17 2.34 17.39
C LEU A 503 17.99 1.44 17.83
N ALA A 504 16.75 1.90 17.67
CA ALA A 504 15.57 1.06 17.87
C ALA A 504 15.42 0.08 16.70
N MET A 505 15.32 0.59 15.48
CA MET A 505 15.05 -0.24 14.30
C MET A 505 16.27 -1.05 13.84
N LEU A 506 17.51 -0.58 14.03
CA LEU A 506 18.72 -1.41 13.80
C LEU A 506 18.73 -2.67 14.69
N ARG A 507 18.33 -2.53 15.96
CA ARG A 507 18.17 -3.65 16.90
C ARG A 507 16.99 -4.54 16.51
N SER A 508 15.85 -3.96 16.13
CA SER A 508 14.69 -4.72 15.61
C SER A 508 15.09 -5.58 14.41
N LEU A 509 15.80 -5.01 13.42
CA LEU A 509 16.32 -5.73 12.25
C LEU A 509 17.32 -6.83 12.61
N TYR A 510 18.26 -6.56 13.54
CA TYR A 510 19.19 -7.58 14.03
C TYR A 510 18.43 -8.75 14.69
N LEU A 511 17.42 -8.47 15.52
CA LEU A 511 16.65 -9.46 16.26
C LEU A 511 15.63 -10.21 15.39
N ARG A 512 15.11 -9.59 14.32
CA ARG A 512 14.38 -10.27 13.24
C ARG A 512 15.26 -11.32 12.52
N GLY A 513 16.59 -11.20 12.60
CA GLY A 513 17.55 -12.22 12.15
C GLY A 513 17.94 -13.24 13.23
N ARG A 514 17.11 -13.44 14.26
CA ARG A 514 17.33 -14.37 15.38
C ARG A 514 16.06 -15.18 15.67
N LEU A 515 15.96 -16.38 15.10
CA LEU A 515 14.83 -17.29 15.33
C LEU A 515 14.63 -17.59 16.83
N ASP A 516 15.74 -17.73 17.57
CA ASP A 516 15.79 -17.90 19.01
C ASP A 516 15.22 -16.72 19.80
N TYR A 517 15.31 -15.49 19.29
CA TYR A 517 14.61 -14.33 19.84
C TYR A 517 13.12 -14.32 19.45
N LEU A 518 12.80 -14.60 18.18
CA LEU A 518 11.43 -14.53 17.67
C LEU A 518 10.49 -15.56 18.32
N GLU A 519 10.97 -16.77 18.59
CA GLU A 519 10.19 -17.80 19.30
C GLU A 519 9.89 -17.39 20.75
N ALA A 520 10.86 -16.77 21.44
CA ALA A 520 10.70 -16.27 22.80
C ALA A 520 9.79 -15.01 22.86
N GLU A 521 9.90 -14.09 21.89
CA GLU A 521 8.99 -12.94 21.72
C GLU A 521 7.55 -13.42 21.54
N GLN A 522 7.34 -14.44 20.71
CA GLN A 522 6.01 -15.02 20.44
C GLN A 522 5.40 -15.67 21.70
N GLU A 523 6.18 -16.40 22.50
CA GLU A 523 5.71 -16.99 23.78
C GLU A 523 5.40 -15.90 24.82
N ALA A 524 6.29 -14.92 24.97
CA ALA A 524 6.10 -13.79 25.88
C ALA A 524 4.90 -12.91 25.52
N ASN A 525 4.61 -12.76 24.23
CA ASN A 525 3.43 -12.06 23.74
C ASN A 525 2.16 -12.90 23.95
N ARG A 526 2.15 -14.20 23.64
CA ARG A 526 1.00 -15.10 23.94
C ARG A 526 0.60 -14.99 25.42
N ALA A 527 1.57 -15.09 26.33
CA ALA A 527 1.31 -15.01 27.77
C ALA A 527 0.70 -13.66 28.21
N LEU A 528 1.07 -12.55 27.57
CA LEU A 528 0.46 -11.24 27.81
C LEU A 528 -0.97 -11.18 27.22
N PHE A 529 -1.18 -11.73 26.03
CA PHE A 529 -2.47 -11.73 25.35
C PHE A 529 -3.52 -12.59 26.08
N ASP A 530 -3.18 -13.82 26.48
CA ASP A 530 -4.06 -14.68 27.28
C ASP A 530 -4.45 -13.99 28.59
N ARG A 531 -3.46 -13.40 29.28
CA ARG A 531 -3.66 -12.76 30.57
C ARG A 531 -4.50 -11.49 30.51
N HIS A 532 -4.17 -10.55 29.63
CA HIS A 532 -4.70 -9.18 29.65
C HIS A 532 -5.55 -8.80 28.44
N VAL A 533 -5.26 -9.30 27.24
CA VAL A 533 -5.93 -8.83 26.02
C VAL A 533 -7.28 -9.53 25.85
N ARG A 534 -8.31 -8.75 25.51
CA ARG A 534 -9.70 -9.20 25.41
C ARG A 534 -10.36 -8.82 24.09
N LEU A 535 -9.90 -7.76 23.45
CA LEU A 535 -10.25 -7.38 22.08
C LEU A 535 -8.98 -6.94 21.35
N VAL A 536 -8.86 -7.33 20.08
CA VAL A 536 -7.83 -6.82 19.17
C VAL A 536 -8.50 -6.25 17.93
N TYR A 537 -8.08 -5.06 17.53
CA TYR A 537 -8.46 -4.40 16.29
C TYR A 537 -7.26 -4.39 15.34
N GLY A 538 -7.38 -5.10 14.21
CA GLY A 538 -6.55 -4.91 13.03
C GLY A 538 -7.39 -4.37 11.86
N GLY A 539 -6.81 -4.32 10.65
CA GLY A 539 -7.51 -3.89 9.44
C GLY A 539 -6.90 -2.61 8.86
N GLY A 540 -6.95 -2.52 7.53
CA GLY A 540 -6.28 -1.47 6.78
C GLY A 540 -7.04 -0.14 6.73
N ALA A 541 -6.28 0.92 6.41
CA ALA A 541 -6.68 2.32 6.25
C ALA A 541 -7.58 2.96 7.33
N ARG A 542 -7.91 2.22 8.40
CA ARG A 542 -9.02 2.50 9.33
C ARG A 542 -10.39 2.70 8.65
N ASN A 543 -10.57 2.19 7.43
CA ASN A 543 -11.90 2.18 6.77
C ASN A 543 -12.64 0.88 7.05
N ASN A 544 -11.91 -0.20 7.36
CA ASN A 544 -12.43 -1.50 7.73
C ASN A 544 -11.80 -1.98 9.05
N ALA A 545 -12.42 -2.99 9.67
CA ALA A 545 -11.94 -3.59 10.91
C ALA A 545 -11.84 -5.13 10.80
N GLU A 546 -10.73 -5.67 11.30
CA GLU A 546 -10.52 -7.08 11.61
C GLU A 546 -10.56 -7.21 13.14
N LEU A 547 -11.65 -7.78 13.68
CA LEU A 547 -11.84 -7.89 15.13
C LEU A 547 -11.56 -9.32 15.57
N PHE A 548 -10.63 -9.47 16.51
CA PHE A 548 -10.25 -10.76 17.07
C PHE A 548 -10.55 -10.79 18.57
N ILE A 549 -10.99 -11.95 19.06
CA ILE A 549 -11.30 -12.17 20.47
C ILE A 549 -10.70 -13.49 20.97
N PRO A 550 -10.37 -13.59 22.26
CA PRO A 550 -10.00 -14.86 22.88
C PRO A 550 -11.23 -15.73 23.15
N VAL A 551 -10.98 -17.02 23.33
CA VAL A 551 -11.91 -17.94 23.98
C VAL A 551 -11.78 -17.77 25.48
N CYS A 552 -12.87 -17.58 26.21
CA CYS A 552 -12.82 -17.38 27.67
C CYS A 552 -13.79 -18.34 28.39
N GLU A 553 -13.25 -19.20 29.27
CA GLU A 553 -14.06 -19.98 30.21
C GLU A 553 -14.52 -19.10 31.39
N SER A 554 -13.76 -18.05 31.70
CA SER A 554 -14.14 -16.96 32.61
C SER A 554 -13.34 -15.70 32.28
N PRO A 555 -13.68 -14.50 32.80
CA PRO A 555 -12.91 -13.28 32.57
C PRO A 555 -11.42 -13.36 33.00
N ALA A 556 -11.09 -14.25 33.92
CA ALA A 556 -9.73 -14.52 34.39
C ALA A 556 -9.07 -15.74 33.74
N ALA A 557 -9.77 -16.44 32.83
CA ALA A 557 -9.31 -17.63 32.13
C ALA A 557 -9.69 -17.53 30.65
N CYS A 558 -8.86 -16.78 29.91
CA CYS A 558 -8.96 -16.60 28.47
C CYS A 558 -7.75 -17.23 27.77
N SER A 559 -7.95 -17.68 26.53
CA SER A 559 -6.95 -18.31 25.69
C SER A 559 -7.11 -17.86 24.24
N TRP A 560 -5.99 -17.58 23.58
CA TRP A 560 -5.93 -17.25 22.16
C TRP A 560 -5.57 -18.44 21.26
N GLU A 561 -5.27 -19.61 21.82
CA GLU A 561 -4.69 -20.76 21.11
C GLU A 561 -5.56 -21.34 19.99
N ARG A 562 -6.89 -21.17 20.08
CA ARG A 562 -7.83 -21.46 18.99
C ARG A 562 -8.69 -20.23 18.69
N ARG A 563 -9.27 -20.20 17.49
CA ARG A 563 -10.34 -19.27 17.17
C ARG A 563 -11.61 -19.57 18.00
N PRO A 564 -12.39 -18.54 18.36
CA PRO A 564 -13.73 -18.72 18.93
C PRO A 564 -14.68 -19.29 17.87
N SER A 565 -15.61 -20.12 18.31
CA SER A 565 -16.74 -20.58 17.51
C SER A 565 -17.82 -19.50 17.39
N TYR A 566 -18.75 -19.68 16.45
CA TYR A 566 -19.83 -18.72 16.20
C TYR A 566 -20.68 -18.39 17.44
N ASP A 567 -21.06 -19.39 18.23
CA ASP A 567 -21.84 -19.18 19.46
C ASP A 567 -21.02 -18.45 20.54
N GLU A 568 -19.70 -18.65 20.59
CA GLU A 568 -18.79 -17.90 21.48
C GLU A 568 -18.65 -16.43 21.04
N ILE A 569 -18.63 -16.16 19.72
CA ILE A 569 -18.65 -14.81 19.16
C ILE A 569 -19.97 -14.10 19.48
N LEU A 570 -21.11 -14.76 19.27
CA LEU A 570 -22.43 -14.20 19.61
C LEU A 570 -22.61 -13.98 21.12
N GLY A 571 -22.08 -14.90 21.93
CA GLY A 571 -22.14 -14.85 23.39
C GLY A 571 -21.15 -13.89 24.04
N TYR A 572 -20.14 -13.41 23.31
CA TYR A 572 -19.01 -12.68 23.89
C TYR A 572 -19.44 -11.44 24.70
N ARG A 573 -19.04 -11.41 25.98
CA ARG A 573 -19.49 -10.44 27.01
C ARG A 573 -21.01 -10.30 27.05
N GLU A 574 -21.73 -11.42 27.17
CA GLU A 574 -23.20 -11.49 27.16
C GLU A 574 -23.81 -10.87 25.88
N GLY A 575 -23.11 -11.00 24.75
CA GLY A 575 -23.44 -10.39 23.46
C GLY A 575 -23.28 -8.86 23.41
N ALA A 576 -22.62 -8.23 24.40
CA ALA A 576 -22.41 -6.79 24.42
C ALA A 576 -21.56 -6.30 23.24
N PHE A 577 -20.66 -7.15 22.72
CA PHE A 577 -19.84 -6.87 21.55
C PHE A 577 -20.65 -6.68 20.28
N LEU A 578 -21.50 -7.65 19.94
CA LEU A 578 -22.34 -7.54 18.75
C LEU A 578 -23.39 -6.41 18.88
N ARG A 579 -23.89 -6.14 20.10
CA ARG A 579 -24.71 -4.94 20.35
C ARG A 579 -23.93 -3.64 20.13
N ALA A 580 -22.70 -3.53 20.63
CA ALA A 580 -21.87 -2.34 20.45
C ALA A 580 -21.59 -2.04 18.97
N LEU A 581 -21.35 -3.08 18.15
CA LEU A 581 -21.18 -2.96 16.71
C LEU A 581 -22.47 -2.46 16.03
N VAL A 582 -23.62 -3.10 16.29
CA VAL A 582 -24.92 -2.72 15.70
C VAL A 582 -25.40 -1.33 16.16
N GLU A 583 -25.06 -0.91 17.38
CA GLU A 583 -25.35 0.43 17.90
C GLU A 583 -24.39 1.52 17.36
N SER A 584 -23.30 1.16 16.68
CA SER A 584 -22.34 2.14 16.15
C SER A 584 -22.87 2.79 14.87
N PRO A 585 -22.91 4.13 14.76
CA PRO A 585 -23.44 4.79 13.57
C PRO A 585 -22.57 4.60 12.33
N GLY A 586 -21.27 4.40 12.50
CA GLY A 586 -20.33 4.17 11.40
C GLY A 586 -20.20 2.71 10.95
N VAL A 587 -20.92 1.76 11.55
CA VAL A 587 -20.94 0.36 11.10
C VAL A 587 -22.03 0.15 10.05
N GLY A 588 -21.62 -0.34 8.87
CA GLY A 588 -22.53 -0.69 7.78
C GLY A 588 -22.85 -2.19 7.81
N LEU A 589 -21.81 -3.03 7.65
CA LEU A 589 -21.92 -4.48 7.53
C LEU A 589 -21.00 -5.21 8.51
N ILE A 590 -21.48 -6.32 9.05
CA ILE A 590 -20.77 -7.21 9.98
C ILE A 590 -20.77 -8.63 9.38
N PHE A 591 -19.58 -9.24 9.26
CA PHE A 591 -19.38 -10.58 8.71
C PHE A 591 -18.83 -11.52 9.80
N ILE A 592 -19.46 -12.68 9.99
CA ILE A 592 -19.07 -13.67 11.00
C ILE A 592 -19.06 -15.07 10.37
N ARG A 593 -17.92 -15.77 10.42
CA ARG A 593 -17.86 -17.19 10.01
C ARG A 593 -18.61 -18.06 11.01
N LYS A 594 -19.52 -18.91 10.53
CA LYS A 594 -20.28 -19.84 11.38
C LYS A 594 -19.46 -21.04 11.87
N ASN A 595 -18.45 -21.42 11.11
CA ASN A 595 -17.43 -22.41 11.44
C ASN A 595 -16.05 -21.75 11.60
N ASN A 596 -15.99 -20.60 12.29
CA ASN A 596 -14.75 -19.82 12.47
C ASN A 596 -13.63 -20.63 13.16
N GLU A 597 -14.00 -21.54 14.07
CA GLU A 597 -13.10 -22.45 14.76
C GLU A 597 -12.40 -23.46 13.83
N ALA A 598 -12.91 -23.70 12.61
CA ALA A 598 -12.26 -24.54 11.60
C ALA A 598 -11.08 -23.84 10.90
N PHE A 599 -10.95 -22.50 11.00
CA PHE A 599 -9.90 -21.71 10.35
C PHE A 599 -8.66 -21.54 11.25
N ALA A 600 -8.19 -22.65 11.82
CA ALA A 600 -6.95 -22.70 12.59
C ALA A 600 -5.71 -22.61 11.68
N ASP A 601 -4.60 -22.10 12.23
CA ASP A 601 -3.34 -22.02 11.52
C ASP A 601 -2.81 -23.42 11.17
N ALA A 602 -2.33 -23.60 9.92
CA ALA A 602 -1.90 -24.88 9.36
C ALA A 602 -2.95 -26.03 9.38
N ALA A 603 -4.24 -25.69 9.48
CA ALA A 603 -5.32 -26.61 9.16
C ALA A 603 -5.74 -26.48 7.68
N PRO A 604 -6.03 -27.60 6.98
CA PRO A 604 -6.67 -27.57 5.68
C PRO A 604 -8.02 -26.84 5.74
N LEU A 605 -8.33 -26.03 4.73
CA LEU A 605 -9.61 -25.30 4.66
C LEU A 605 -10.81 -26.28 4.69
N PRO A 606 -11.89 -25.98 5.42
CA PRO A 606 -13.10 -26.77 5.37
C PRO A 606 -13.71 -26.67 3.96
N LYS A 607 -14.19 -27.77 3.37
CA LYS A 607 -14.75 -27.77 2.00
C LYS A 607 -15.82 -26.68 1.76
N ARG A 608 -16.56 -26.33 2.80
CA ARG A 608 -17.54 -25.23 2.82
C ARG A 608 -17.33 -24.32 4.04
N VAL A 609 -17.47 -23.02 3.82
CA VAL A 609 -17.69 -22.01 4.87
C VAL A 609 -19.12 -21.53 4.80
N GLU A 610 -19.70 -21.19 5.94
CA GLU A 610 -20.86 -20.32 6.01
C GLU A 610 -20.46 -19.00 6.69
N VAL A 611 -20.80 -17.88 6.07
CA VAL A 611 -20.60 -16.53 6.58
C VAL A 611 -21.97 -15.92 6.81
N GLU A 612 -22.25 -15.52 8.04
CA GLU A 612 -23.39 -14.67 8.32
C GLU A 612 -23.02 -13.20 8.09
N ILE A 613 -23.88 -12.52 7.34
CA ILE A 613 -23.81 -11.08 7.08
C ILE A 613 -24.93 -10.42 7.89
N ARG A 614 -24.63 -9.31 8.57
CA ARG A 614 -25.62 -8.47 9.27
C ARG A 614 -25.45 -7.01 8.91
N ASP A 615 -26.56 -6.28 8.90
CA ASP A 615 -26.55 -4.82 8.92
C ASP A 615 -26.80 -4.26 10.34
N ARG A 616 -26.88 -2.93 10.43
CA ARG A 616 -27.20 -2.18 11.65
C ARG A 616 -28.69 -2.16 12.03
N GLU A 617 -29.59 -2.61 11.17
CA GLU A 617 -31.03 -2.75 11.49
C GLU A 617 -31.33 -4.12 12.13
N GLY A 618 -30.42 -5.08 11.96
CA GLY A 618 -30.57 -6.47 12.41
C GLY A 618 -31.07 -7.41 11.32
N ASN A 619 -31.13 -6.97 10.06
CA ASN A 619 -31.35 -7.86 8.92
C ASN A 619 -30.13 -8.78 8.75
N ARG A 620 -30.37 -9.99 8.24
CA ARG A 620 -29.36 -11.06 8.15
C ARG A 620 -29.37 -11.70 6.78
N GLY A 621 -28.17 -11.99 6.28
CA GLY A 621 -27.93 -12.77 5.08
C GLY A 621 -27.02 -13.96 5.39
N LEU A 622 -27.15 -15.03 4.62
CA LEU A 622 -26.28 -16.19 4.68
C LEU A 622 -25.55 -16.34 3.35
N LEU A 623 -24.24 -16.09 3.40
CA LEU A 623 -23.29 -16.42 2.37
C LEU A 623 -22.74 -17.83 2.65
N SER A 624 -22.66 -18.67 1.63
CA SER A 624 -21.93 -19.94 1.67
C SER A 624 -20.91 -19.96 0.54
N VAL A 625 -19.70 -20.43 0.81
CA VAL A 625 -18.68 -20.67 -0.21
C VAL A 625 -18.25 -22.11 -0.13
N GLU A 626 -18.23 -22.80 -1.27
CA GLU A 626 -17.82 -24.20 -1.39
C GLU A 626 -16.79 -24.34 -2.51
N ARG A 627 -15.76 -25.17 -2.30
CA ARG A 627 -14.81 -25.49 -3.37
C ARG A 627 -15.35 -26.65 -4.23
N ASP A 628 -15.38 -26.44 -5.53
CA ASP A 628 -15.68 -27.48 -6.51
C ASP A 628 -14.44 -28.39 -6.69
N ASP A 629 -14.55 -29.68 -6.38
CA ASP A 629 -13.40 -30.60 -6.41
C ASP A 629 -12.87 -30.87 -7.85
N PRO A 630 -13.70 -30.97 -8.91
CA PRO A 630 -13.23 -31.16 -10.29
C PRO A 630 -12.48 -29.97 -10.92
N SER A 631 -12.95 -28.72 -10.72
CA SER A 631 -12.31 -27.53 -11.30
C SER A 631 -11.26 -26.90 -10.37
N GLY A 632 -11.42 -27.08 -9.05
CA GLY A 632 -10.66 -26.38 -8.02
C GLY A 632 -11.21 -25.00 -7.67
N GLU A 633 -12.20 -24.48 -8.40
CA GLU A 633 -12.76 -23.13 -8.23
C GLU A 633 -13.65 -22.99 -6.98
N LEU A 634 -14.06 -21.76 -6.68
CA LEU A 634 -15.01 -21.44 -5.61
C LEU A 634 -16.39 -21.09 -6.18
N VAL A 635 -17.42 -21.74 -5.63
CA VAL A 635 -18.84 -21.45 -5.88
C VAL A 635 -19.42 -20.71 -4.68
N TYR A 636 -20.15 -19.63 -4.95
CA TYR A 636 -20.71 -18.73 -3.94
C TYR A 636 -22.25 -18.76 -4.01
N HIS A 637 -22.86 -19.03 -2.87
CA HIS A 637 -24.31 -19.03 -2.71
C HIS A 637 -24.75 -17.97 -1.71
N TYR A 638 -25.79 -17.21 -2.03
CA TYR A 638 -26.32 -16.18 -1.13
C TYR A 638 -27.84 -16.26 -1.00
N ARG A 639 -28.33 -16.14 0.25
CA ARG A 639 -29.75 -15.98 0.56
C ARG A 639 -29.97 -15.06 1.76
N THR A 640 -31.08 -14.33 1.78
CA THR A 640 -31.55 -13.57 2.94
C THR A 640 -32.05 -14.54 4.04
N ASP A 641 -31.97 -14.13 5.31
CA ASP A 641 -32.69 -14.81 6.39
C ASP A 641 -34.19 -14.44 6.29
N PRO A 642 -35.13 -15.40 6.17
CA PRO A 642 -36.57 -15.12 6.06
C PRO A 642 -37.20 -14.40 7.27
N ALA A 643 -36.47 -14.21 8.36
CA ALA A 643 -36.87 -13.36 9.49
C ALA A 643 -36.49 -11.88 9.34
N SER A 644 -35.69 -11.52 8.33
CA SER A 644 -35.28 -10.13 8.03
C SER A 644 -36.43 -9.33 7.42
N VAL A 645 -36.35 -8.00 7.52
CA VAL A 645 -37.30 -7.08 6.87
C VAL A 645 -36.80 -6.68 5.49
N ASN A 646 -35.51 -6.40 5.38
CA ASN A 646 -34.80 -6.03 4.14
C ASN A 646 -33.68 -7.04 3.87
N ASP A 647 -33.09 -7.02 2.67
CA ASP A 647 -31.83 -7.72 2.43
C ASP A 647 -30.64 -6.85 2.87
N PRO A 648 -29.71 -7.32 3.73
CA PRO A 648 -28.65 -6.47 4.24
C PRO A 648 -27.61 -6.05 3.17
N LEU A 649 -27.63 -6.65 1.98
CA LEU A 649 -26.81 -6.23 0.84
C LEU A 649 -27.61 -5.43 -0.21
N GLY A 650 -28.93 -5.30 -0.05
CA GLY A 650 -29.83 -4.80 -1.11
C GLY A 650 -29.87 -5.74 -2.31
N TYR A 651 -29.72 -7.05 -2.08
CA TYR A 651 -29.65 -8.09 -3.10
C TYR A 651 -30.98 -8.87 -3.23
N GLU A 652 -32.14 -8.25 -2.97
CA GLU A 652 -33.45 -8.93 -2.89
C GLU A 652 -33.80 -9.78 -4.13
N ALA A 653 -33.32 -9.39 -5.31
CA ALA A 653 -33.52 -10.11 -6.57
C ALA A 653 -32.81 -11.48 -6.63
N TRP A 654 -31.79 -11.70 -5.78
CA TRP A 654 -30.96 -12.91 -5.74
C TRP A 654 -30.96 -13.60 -4.37
N GLY A 655 -31.18 -12.85 -3.28
CA GLY A 655 -31.22 -13.38 -1.92
C GLY A 655 -32.55 -14.03 -1.53
N ALA A 656 -33.64 -13.73 -2.23
CA ALA A 656 -34.98 -14.18 -1.85
C ALA A 656 -35.20 -15.70 -2.02
N GLY A 657 -36.00 -16.28 -1.11
CA GLY A 657 -36.39 -17.70 -1.16
C GLY A 657 -35.24 -18.61 -0.73
N GLU A 658 -34.84 -19.54 -1.60
CA GLU A 658 -33.70 -20.43 -1.34
C GLU A 658 -32.35 -19.74 -1.57
N GLY A 659 -32.31 -18.66 -2.37
CA GLY A 659 -31.09 -17.95 -2.77
C GLY A 659 -30.70 -18.16 -4.23
N THR A 660 -29.47 -17.76 -4.57
CA THR A 660 -28.87 -17.91 -5.90
C THR A 660 -27.42 -18.40 -5.80
N TYR A 661 -26.98 -19.26 -6.72
CA TYR A 661 -25.58 -19.69 -6.90
C TYR A 661 -24.85 -18.83 -7.94
N GLY A 662 -23.51 -18.72 -7.84
CA GLY A 662 -22.68 -17.99 -8.81
C GLY A 662 -21.18 -18.21 -8.59
N THR A 663 -20.39 -18.10 -9.66
CA THR A 663 -18.94 -17.87 -9.60
C THR A 663 -18.61 -16.44 -9.14
N TYR A 664 -17.32 -16.15 -8.91
CA TYR A 664 -16.83 -14.80 -8.58
C TYR A 664 -17.25 -13.77 -9.64
N ASN A 665 -17.19 -14.14 -10.92
CA ASN A 665 -17.46 -13.25 -12.05
C ASN A 665 -18.97 -13.04 -12.26
N GLU A 666 -19.79 -14.09 -12.09
CA GLU A 666 -21.25 -13.96 -12.14
C GLU A 666 -21.78 -13.06 -11.01
N TRP A 667 -21.21 -13.16 -9.80
CA TRP A 667 -21.55 -12.25 -8.70
C TRP A 667 -21.05 -10.82 -8.94
N ASN A 668 -19.90 -10.65 -9.61
CA ASN A 668 -19.41 -9.36 -10.06
C ASN A 668 -20.43 -8.66 -10.98
N ASP A 669 -20.80 -9.34 -12.07
CA ASP A 669 -21.69 -8.81 -13.11
C ASP A 669 -23.10 -8.53 -12.60
N ARG A 670 -23.67 -9.42 -11.76
CA ARG A 670 -25.00 -9.23 -11.16
C ARG A 670 -25.06 -7.97 -10.29
N THR A 671 -23.99 -7.74 -9.51
CA THR A 671 -23.98 -6.71 -8.45
C THR A 671 -23.27 -5.43 -8.86
N ILE A 672 -22.81 -5.32 -10.12
CA ILE A 672 -21.98 -4.21 -10.59
C ILE A 672 -22.68 -2.84 -10.45
N ASP A 673 -24.01 -2.79 -10.50
CA ASP A 673 -24.77 -1.55 -10.29
C ASP A 673 -25.40 -1.40 -8.89
N ALA A 674 -25.24 -2.39 -8.01
CA ALA A 674 -25.78 -2.38 -6.65
C ALA A 674 -25.01 -1.42 -5.71
N PRO A 675 -25.55 -1.10 -4.51
CA PRO A 675 -24.86 -0.25 -3.53
C PRO A 675 -23.52 -0.85 -3.06
N TYR A 676 -23.50 -2.17 -2.87
CA TYR A 676 -22.30 -2.96 -2.58
C TYR A 676 -21.95 -3.86 -3.77
N VAL A 677 -20.69 -3.83 -4.21
CA VAL A 677 -20.26 -4.55 -5.42
C VAL A 677 -19.45 -5.80 -5.06
N ASN A 678 -19.89 -6.94 -5.59
CA ASN A 678 -19.30 -8.28 -5.47
C ASN A 678 -19.01 -8.74 -4.03
N VAL A 679 -19.85 -8.39 -3.06
CA VAL A 679 -19.67 -8.84 -1.66
C VAL A 679 -19.69 -10.37 -1.57
N VAL A 680 -20.55 -11.03 -2.34
CA VAL A 680 -20.73 -12.49 -2.28
C VAL A 680 -19.51 -13.24 -2.81
N GLY A 681 -18.96 -12.88 -3.97
CA GLY A 681 -17.74 -13.48 -4.50
C GLY A 681 -16.49 -13.00 -3.73
N GLY A 682 -16.37 -11.68 -3.54
CA GLY A 682 -15.21 -11.02 -2.95
C GLY A 682 -15.01 -11.30 -1.46
N MET A 683 -15.95 -10.87 -0.60
CA MET A 683 -15.85 -11.17 0.84
C MET A 683 -16.00 -12.66 1.12
N GLY A 684 -16.68 -13.42 0.26
CA GLY A 684 -16.68 -14.88 0.30
C GLY A 684 -15.28 -15.48 0.14
N ALA A 685 -14.56 -15.10 -0.92
CA ALA A 685 -13.20 -15.59 -1.17
C ALA A 685 -12.22 -15.13 -0.09
N TYR A 686 -12.36 -13.89 0.38
CA TYR A 686 -11.55 -13.34 1.45
C TYR A 686 -11.71 -14.14 2.75
N LEU A 687 -12.94 -14.41 3.18
CA LEU A 687 -13.22 -15.13 4.43
C LEU A 687 -12.96 -16.64 4.32
N TYR A 688 -12.91 -17.19 3.10
CA TYR A 688 -12.45 -18.56 2.79
C TYR A 688 -10.90 -18.68 2.82
N SER A 689 -10.26 -18.01 3.78
CA SER A 689 -8.81 -18.06 3.99
C SER A 689 -8.45 -18.32 5.45
N SER A 690 -7.39 -19.11 5.64
CA SER A 690 -6.73 -19.35 6.93
C SER A 690 -5.62 -18.33 7.21
N ASN A 691 -5.69 -17.12 6.64
CA ASN A 691 -4.74 -16.07 6.97
C ASN A 691 -4.92 -15.67 8.46
N PRO A 692 -3.87 -15.74 9.32
CA PRO A 692 -3.95 -15.30 10.72
C PRO A 692 -4.22 -13.80 10.88
N ALA A 693 -4.08 -13.00 9.81
CA ALA A 693 -4.45 -11.58 9.78
C ALA A 693 -5.93 -11.30 9.52
N ILE A 694 -6.75 -12.33 9.25
CA ILE A 694 -8.21 -12.21 9.13
C ILE A 694 -8.84 -12.47 10.51
N GLY A 695 -9.70 -11.54 10.92
CA GLY A 695 -10.42 -11.51 12.18
C GLY A 695 -11.37 -12.69 12.41
N ASP A 696 -11.96 -12.70 13.58
CA ASP A 696 -13.06 -13.60 13.94
C ASP A 696 -14.41 -12.96 13.60
N VAL A 697 -14.45 -11.62 13.59
CA VAL A 697 -15.52 -10.79 13.00
C VAL A 697 -14.87 -9.73 12.12
N VAL A 698 -15.37 -9.57 10.89
CA VAL A 698 -14.94 -8.49 9.99
C VAL A 698 -16.04 -7.44 9.89
N VAL A 699 -15.69 -6.17 10.00
CA VAL A 699 -16.67 -5.07 10.01
C VAL A 699 -16.28 -4.04 8.96
N LEU A 700 -17.27 -3.62 8.18
CA LEU A 700 -17.13 -2.60 7.14
C LEU A 700 -17.96 -1.37 7.50
N HIS A 701 -17.43 -0.20 7.13
CA HIS A 701 -18.02 1.10 7.41
C HIS A 701 -19.39 1.30 6.74
N ALA A 702 -20.21 2.20 7.32
CA ALA A 702 -21.41 2.73 6.68
C ALA A 702 -21.04 3.77 5.61
N THR A 703 -21.93 4.00 4.63
CA THR A 703 -21.72 5.05 3.61
C THR A 703 -21.50 6.41 4.25
N ASP A 704 -20.56 7.20 3.73
CA ASP A 704 -20.07 8.48 4.28
C ASP A 704 -19.27 8.39 5.61
N TRP A 705 -18.99 7.20 6.15
CA TRP A 705 -18.21 7.00 7.40
C TRP A 705 -16.83 6.40 7.17
N ASN A 706 -15.94 6.56 8.15
CA ASN A 706 -14.81 5.66 8.36
C ASN A 706 -14.54 5.45 9.87
N PHE A 707 -13.65 4.52 10.22
CA PHE A 707 -13.19 4.28 11.59
C PHE A 707 -11.91 5.06 11.94
N GLY A 708 -11.48 5.99 11.08
CA GLY A 708 -10.20 6.71 11.13
C GLY A 708 -10.34 8.24 11.18
N GLU A 709 -9.46 8.93 10.45
CA GLU A 709 -9.39 10.41 10.39
C GLU A 709 -9.31 10.95 8.95
N ASN A 710 -9.29 10.07 7.93
CA ASN A 710 -9.11 10.44 6.53
C ASN A 710 -10.38 11.13 6.01
N LEU A 711 -10.26 12.03 5.02
CA LEU A 711 -11.42 12.69 4.40
C LEU A 711 -11.95 11.91 3.18
N GLY A 712 -11.07 11.19 2.47
CA GLY A 712 -11.41 10.18 1.48
C GLY A 712 -11.06 8.78 1.96
N GLY A 713 -11.87 7.78 1.61
CA GLY A 713 -11.70 6.38 2.02
C GLY A 713 -11.80 5.37 0.87
N HIS A 714 -11.19 4.21 1.10
CA HIS A 714 -11.22 2.98 0.30
C HIS A 714 -11.10 1.76 1.26
N GLY A 715 -11.17 0.52 0.77
CA GLY A 715 -10.98 -0.68 1.62
C GLY A 715 -12.29 -1.29 2.14
N GLY A 716 -13.44 -0.66 1.87
CA GLY A 716 -14.76 -1.25 2.03
C GLY A 716 -15.29 -1.91 0.75
N VAL A 717 -16.62 -2.10 0.72
CA VAL A 717 -17.36 -2.78 -0.36
C VAL A 717 -18.36 -1.87 -1.07
N HIS A 718 -18.37 -0.56 -0.77
CA HIS A 718 -19.29 0.38 -1.42
C HIS A 718 -18.90 0.55 -2.89
N ARG A 719 -19.89 0.76 -3.76
CA ARG A 719 -19.72 0.90 -5.21
C ARG A 719 -18.60 1.87 -5.62
N GLY A 720 -18.45 3.00 -4.91
CA GLY A 720 -17.44 4.02 -5.20
C GLY A 720 -16.00 3.64 -4.83
N GLU A 721 -15.80 2.65 -3.95
CA GLU A 721 -14.50 2.07 -3.60
C GLU A 721 -14.17 0.88 -4.50
N LYS A 722 -15.19 0.05 -4.80
CA LYS A 722 -15.05 -1.22 -5.51
C LYS A 722 -14.89 -1.08 -7.02
N LYS A 723 -15.48 -0.03 -7.62
CA LYS A 723 -15.27 0.29 -9.03
C LYS A 723 -13.99 1.07 -9.24
N THR A 724 -13.22 0.61 -10.21
CA THR A 724 -12.05 1.27 -10.76
C THR A 724 -12.11 1.19 -12.30
N PHE A 725 -11.03 1.53 -12.99
CA PHE A 725 -10.94 1.42 -14.44
C PHE A 725 -9.85 0.42 -14.84
N MET A 726 -9.97 -0.11 -16.07
CA MET A 726 -8.90 -0.87 -16.71
C MET A 726 -8.87 -0.56 -18.21
N LEU A 727 -7.68 -0.23 -18.71
CA LEU A 727 -7.37 0.10 -20.10
C LEU A 727 -6.25 -0.81 -20.60
N VAL A 728 -6.51 -1.54 -21.68
CA VAL A 728 -5.55 -2.45 -22.32
C VAL A 728 -5.27 -1.94 -23.73
N SER A 729 -4.04 -1.46 -23.98
CA SER A 729 -3.64 -0.72 -25.18
C SER A 729 -2.36 -1.28 -25.79
N GLY A 730 -2.39 -1.73 -27.04
CA GLY A 730 -1.31 -2.53 -27.63
C GLY A 730 -1.25 -2.50 -29.16
N PRO A 731 -0.26 -3.14 -29.79
CA PRO A 731 -0.24 -3.28 -31.24
C PRO A 731 -1.24 -4.36 -31.67
N GLY A 732 -2.15 -4.01 -32.59
CA GLY A 732 -3.18 -4.92 -33.09
C GLY A 732 -4.49 -4.95 -32.30
N LEU A 733 -4.64 -4.10 -31.27
CA LEU A 733 -5.93 -3.92 -30.57
C LEU A 733 -6.72 -2.76 -31.19
N ASP A 734 -7.98 -3.01 -31.54
CA ASP A 734 -8.92 -1.98 -31.97
C ASP A 734 -9.57 -1.25 -30.76
N PRO A 735 -9.88 0.07 -30.87
CA PRO A 735 -10.54 0.81 -29.81
C PRO A 735 -11.95 0.30 -29.48
N GLY A 736 -12.26 0.11 -28.20
CA GLY A 736 -13.58 -0.37 -27.78
C GLY A 736 -13.77 -0.54 -26.28
N GLU A 737 -14.82 -1.27 -25.91
CA GLU A 737 -15.04 -1.73 -24.55
C GLU A 737 -14.09 -2.90 -24.22
N LEU A 738 -13.61 -2.96 -22.98
CA LEU A 738 -12.85 -4.08 -22.44
C LEU A 738 -13.77 -5.06 -21.72
N ARG A 739 -13.66 -6.35 -22.06
CA ARG A 739 -14.40 -7.46 -21.46
C ARG A 739 -13.45 -8.62 -21.16
N ALA A 740 -13.79 -9.40 -20.15
CA ALA A 740 -13.02 -10.54 -19.68
C ALA A 740 -13.71 -11.86 -20.07
N GLN A 741 -12.97 -12.97 -20.19
CA GLN A 741 -13.56 -14.27 -20.51
C GLN A 741 -13.85 -15.06 -19.24
N ALA A 742 -15.09 -15.50 -19.07
CA ALA A 742 -15.41 -16.45 -18.03
C ALA A 742 -14.77 -17.80 -18.38
N ARG A 743 -14.02 -18.40 -17.43
CA ARG A 743 -13.52 -19.76 -17.57
C ARG A 743 -14.61 -20.79 -17.25
N TYR A 744 -15.43 -20.49 -16.25
CA TYR A 744 -16.55 -21.31 -15.79
C TYR A 744 -17.78 -20.45 -15.49
N ARG A 745 -18.96 -21.08 -15.52
CA ARG A 745 -20.25 -20.53 -15.08
C ARG A 745 -20.95 -21.52 -14.16
N SER A 746 -21.94 -21.05 -13.39
CA SER A 746 -22.72 -21.89 -12.48
C SER A 746 -24.05 -22.36 -13.08
N THR A 747 -24.49 -23.56 -12.71
CA THR A 747 -25.87 -24.03 -12.94
C THR A 747 -26.80 -23.56 -11.82
N GLU A 748 -28.13 -23.72 -12.00
CA GLU A 748 -29.12 -23.42 -10.96
C GLU A 748 -28.89 -24.22 -9.66
N ASP A 749 -28.35 -25.44 -9.78
CA ASP A 749 -27.98 -26.32 -8.65
C ASP A 749 -26.57 -26.03 -8.07
N GLY A 750 -25.82 -25.09 -8.65
CA GLY A 750 -24.47 -24.71 -8.20
C GLY A 750 -23.32 -25.57 -8.71
N GLU A 751 -23.55 -26.46 -9.68
CA GLU A 751 -22.47 -27.16 -10.40
C GLU A 751 -21.73 -26.19 -11.34
N LEU A 752 -20.45 -26.44 -11.64
CA LEU A 752 -19.66 -25.63 -12.57
C LEU A 752 -19.47 -26.30 -13.93
N GLU A 753 -19.64 -25.53 -15.01
CA GLU A 753 -19.31 -25.96 -16.38
C GLU A 753 -18.49 -24.89 -17.15
N PRO A 754 -17.71 -25.27 -18.19
CA PRO A 754 -16.89 -24.32 -18.93
C PRO A 754 -17.71 -23.25 -19.67
N ALA A 755 -17.39 -21.98 -19.46
CA ALA A 755 -18.14 -20.85 -19.99
C ALA A 755 -17.68 -20.48 -21.41
N VAL A 756 -18.16 -21.24 -22.40
CA VAL A 756 -17.78 -21.05 -23.81
C VAL A 756 -18.33 -19.73 -24.36
N SER A 757 -17.43 -18.77 -24.59
CA SER A 757 -17.72 -17.45 -25.16
C SER A 757 -18.64 -16.54 -24.34
N GLU A 758 -18.75 -16.78 -23.03
CA GLU A 758 -19.39 -15.84 -22.11
C GLU A 758 -18.38 -14.81 -21.61
N THR A 759 -18.82 -13.55 -21.49
CA THR A 759 -17.94 -12.40 -21.22
C THR A 759 -18.42 -11.62 -20.00
N HIS A 760 -17.52 -11.23 -19.11
CA HIS A 760 -17.84 -10.48 -17.90
C HIS A 760 -17.17 -9.11 -17.82
N VAL A 761 -17.54 -8.33 -16.81
CA VAL A 761 -16.85 -7.10 -16.40
C VAL A 761 -15.45 -7.46 -15.89
N PRO A 762 -14.37 -6.82 -16.40
CA PRO A 762 -12.99 -7.12 -15.99
C PRO A 762 -12.73 -6.95 -14.49
N THR A 763 -11.92 -7.86 -13.95
CA THR A 763 -11.43 -7.83 -12.58
C THR A 763 -9.91 -7.67 -12.55
N LEU A 764 -9.36 -7.13 -11.46
CA LEU A 764 -7.89 -6.99 -11.34
C LEU A 764 -7.14 -8.34 -11.31
N LEU A 765 -7.83 -9.47 -11.09
CA LEU A 765 -7.22 -10.80 -11.19
C LEU A 765 -6.80 -11.14 -12.63
N ASP A 766 -7.52 -10.60 -13.62
CA ASP A 766 -7.42 -10.98 -15.03
C ASP A 766 -6.14 -10.39 -15.68
N ILE A 767 -5.46 -9.46 -15.00
CA ILE A 767 -4.25 -8.76 -15.46
C ILE A 767 -3.10 -9.73 -15.77
N VAL A 768 -2.81 -10.68 -14.88
CA VAL A 768 -1.65 -11.56 -15.03
C VAL A 768 -1.83 -12.62 -16.12
N PRO A 769 -2.97 -13.35 -16.20
CA PRO A 769 -3.21 -14.26 -17.31
C PRO A 769 -3.14 -13.56 -18.67
N THR A 770 -3.63 -12.31 -18.76
CA THR A 770 -3.51 -11.46 -19.95
C THR A 770 -2.06 -11.11 -20.29
N ALA A 771 -1.27 -10.71 -19.29
CA ALA A 771 0.15 -10.39 -19.48
C ALA A 771 0.98 -11.63 -19.90
N LEU A 772 0.67 -12.81 -19.35
CA LEU A 772 1.29 -14.08 -19.74
C LEU A 772 0.92 -14.46 -21.19
N ALA A 773 -0.36 -14.43 -21.54
CA ALA A 773 -0.84 -14.71 -22.90
C ALA A 773 -0.25 -13.73 -23.93
N TRP A 774 -0.10 -12.45 -23.56
CA TRP A 774 0.62 -11.47 -24.37
C TRP A 774 2.08 -11.85 -24.56
N LEU A 775 2.80 -12.23 -23.50
CA LEU A 775 4.21 -12.63 -23.61
C LEU A 775 4.43 -13.99 -24.28
N GLY A 776 3.37 -14.79 -24.45
CA GLY A 776 3.39 -16.07 -25.15
C GLY A 776 3.44 -17.30 -24.23
N TYR A 777 3.20 -17.12 -22.94
CA TYR A 777 3.07 -18.20 -21.95
C TYR A 777 1.58 -18.51 -21.69
N ALA A 778 1.26 -19.75 -21.35
CA ALA A 778 -0.07 -20.08 -20.83
C ALA A 778 -0.17 -19.77 -19.32
N PRO A 779 -1.33 -19.38 -18.76
CA PRO A 779 -1.48 -19.18 -17.32
C PRO A 779 -1.16 -20.43 -16.49
N SER A 780 -1.44 -21.62 -17.03
CA SER A 780 -1.09 -22.92 -16.42
C SER A 780 0.41 -23.23 -16.39
N GLU A 781 1.27 -22.32 -16.86
CA GLU A 781 2.72 -22.38 -16.65
C GLU A 781 3.12 -21.72 -15.31
N LEU A 782 2.41 -20.66 -14.89
CA LEU A 782 2.53 -20.06 -13.56
C LEU A 782 2.05 -21.04 -12.47
N ASP A 783 0.92 -21.71 -12.70
CA ASP A 783 0.38 -22.73 -11.77
C ASP A 783 1.36 -23.88 -11.54
N ARG A 784 2.01 -24.37 -12.61
CA ARG A 784 3.04 -25.43 -12.50
C ARG A 784 4.32 -24.91 -11.82
N PHE A 785 4.74 -23.69 -12.12
CA PHE A 785 5.88 -23.08 -11.46
C PHE A 785 5.68 -22.94 -9.93
N ALA A 786 4.45 -22.62 -9.49
CA ALA A 786 4.12 -22.53 -8.06
C ALA A 786 4.32 -23.85 -7.30
N VAL A 787 4.07 -25.00 -7.96
CA VAL A 787 4.22 -26.34 -7.37
C VAL A 787 5.63 -26.88 -7.51
N ASP A 788 6.21 -26.82 -8.72
CA ASP A 788 7.42 -27.58 -9.07
C ASP A 788 8.73 -26.75 -9.07
N GLY A 789 8.66 -25.41 -9.09
CA GLY A 789 9.84 -24.57 -9.36
C GLY A 789 10.05 -23.36 -8.44
N PHE A 790 9.04 -22.91 -7.69
CA PHE A 790 9.12 -21.66 -6.95
C PHE A 790 10.09 -21.70 -5.76
N GLU A 791 10.25 -22.84 -5.06
CA GLU A 791 11.24 -22.99 -3.98
C GLU A 791 12.69 -22.85 -4.49
N GLU A 792 13.08 -23.56 -5.55
CA GLU A 792 14.43 -23.47 -6.13
C GLU A 792 14.73 -22.07 -6.67
N HIS A 793 13.72 -21.42 -7.27
CA HIS A 793 13.81 -20.04 -7.72
C HIS A 793 14.00 -19.06 -6.55
N LEU A 794 13.18 -19.16 -5.50
CA LEU A 794 13.27 -18.29 -4.32
C LEU A 794 14.65 -18.42 -3.64
N ASP A 795 15.14 -19.64 -3.47
CA ASP A 795 16.48 -19.92 -2.93
C ASP A 795 17.59 -19.30 -3.79
N THR A 796 17.44 -19.37 -5.12
CA THR A 796 18.41 -18.82 -6.06
C THR A 796 18.38 -17.30 -6.06
N TRP A 797 17.19 -16.69 -6.07
CA TRP A 797 17.02 -15.24 -6.01
C TRP A 797 17.51 -14.64 -4.69
N ILE A 798 17.21 -15.25 -3.53
CA ILE A 798 17.70 -14.78 -2.22
C ILE A 798 19.24 -14.72 -2.18
N ARG A 799 19.91 -15.79 -2.65
CA ARG A 799 21.37 -15.87 -2.71
C ARG A 799 21.97 -14.87 -3.71
N ALA A 800 21.33 -14.66 -4.85
CA ALA A 800 21.73 -13.65 -5.84
C ALA A 800 21.59 -12.23 -5.26
N GLN A 801 20.41 -11.89 -4.74
CA GLN A 801 20.04 -10.56 -4.25
C GLN A 801 20.91 -10.12 -3.06
N ARG A 802 21.24 -11.00 -2.10
CA ARG A 802 22.24 -10.69 -1.03
C ARG A 802 23.60 -10.32 -1.63
N GLY A 803 24.02 -11.00 -2.69
CA GLY A 803 25.24 -10.70 -3.43
C GLY A 803 25.18 -9.42 -4.26
N ASP A 804 24.05 -9.12 -4.92
CA ASP A 804 23.86 -7.93 -5.74
C ASP A 804 23.71 -6.66 -4.90
N ILE A 805 23.00 -6.72 -3.77
CA ILE A 805 22.98 -5.63 -2.77
C ILE A 805 24.42 -5.31 -2.37
N LEU A 806 25.16 -6.29 -1.86
CA LEU A 806 26.52 -6.08 -1.37
C LEU A 806 27.50 -5.65 -2.48
N ARG A 807 27.34 -6.10 -3.74
CA ARG A 807 28.22 -5.69 -4.85
C ARG A 807 28.11 -4.20 -5.19
N ASN A 808 26.90 -3.64 -5.15
CA ASN A 808 26.61 -2.34 -5.75
C ASN A 808 26.57 -1.16 -4.77
N LEU A 809 26.85 -1.36 -3.47
CA LEU A 809 26.70 -0.36 -2.39
C LEU A 809 27.40 0.99 -2.62
N ASP A 810 28.62 0.97 -3.15
CA ASP A 810 29.47 2.17 -3.29
C ASP A 810 29.17 2.99 -4.55
N GLU A 811 28.51 2.38 -5.53
CA GLU A 811 28.39 2.92 -6.89
C GLU A 811 27.11 3.75 -7.07
N MET A 812 26.39 4.07 -5.99
CA MET A 812 24.95 4.35 -6.07
C MET A 812 24.59 5.82 -6.29
N SER A 813 23.70 6.09 -7.23
CA SER A 813 23.23 7.43 -7.61
C SER A 813 22.51 8.21 -6.50
N SER A 814 21.89 7.54 -5.53
CA SER A 814 21.36 8.18 -4.30
C SER A 814 22.49 8.59 -3.35
N LEU A 815 23.59 7.82 -3.31
CA LEU A 815 24.83 8.20 -2.63
C LEU A 815 25.48 9.37 -3.38
N GLU A 816 25.51 9.32 -4.72
CA GLU A 816 26.01 10.39 -5.59
C GLU A 816 25.25 11.71 -5.40
N LYS A 817 23.90 11.69 -5.36
CA LYS A 817 23.10 12.87 -5.01
C LYS A 817 23.40 13.40 -3.60
N ALA A 818 23.62 12.53 -2.61
CA ALA A 818 24.01 12.94 -1.27
C ALA A 818 25.44 13.54 -1.24
N ARG A 819 26.39 12.90 -1.93
CA ARG A 819 27.75 13.37 -2.18
C ARG A 819 27.73 14.78 -2.82
N GLU A 820 26.92 14.99 -3.87
CA GLU A 820 26.75 16.29 -4.54
C GLU A 820 26.11 17.35 -3.62
N ALA A 821 24.99 17.03 -2.96
CA ALA A 821 24.23 17.96 -2.12
C ALA A 821 25.02 18.45 -0.88
N VAL A 822 26.01 17.68 -0.45
CA VAL A 822 26.90 17.98 0.69
C VAL A 822 28.28 18.48 0.24
N GLY A 823 28.67 18.25 -1.02
CA GLY A 823 30.00 18.57 -1.54
C GLY A 823 31.09 17.59 -1.11
N VAL A 824 30.74 16.32 -0.91
CA VAL A 824 31.60 15.22 -0.41
C VAL A 824 31.72 14.15 -1.49
N PRO A 825 32.67 14.23 -2.44
CA PRO A 825 32.65 13.38 -3.65
C PRO A 825 33.03 11.90 -3.44
N GLU A 826 33.57 11.50 -2.28
CA GLU A 826 34.26 10.20 -2.12
C GLU A 826 33.63 9.24 -1.08
N LEU A 827 32.49 9.57 -0.46
CA LEU A 827 31.84 8.76 0.59
C LEU A 827 31.60 7.29 0.16
N THR A 828 32.27 6.33 0.81
CA THR A 828 32.28 4.89 0.45
C THR A 828 31.69 4.03 1.58
N LEU A 829 30.77 3.12 1.24
CA LEU A 829 30.11 2.20 2.18
C LEU A 829 30.87 0.88 2.36
N GLU A 830 31.94 0.63 1.59
CA GLU A 830 32.81 -0.55 1.72
C GLU A 830 33.22 -0.88 3.18
N PRO A 831 33.58 0.06 4.07
CA PRO A 831 33.90 -0.24 5.46
C PRO A 831 32.75 -0.88 6.24
N LEU A 832 31.50 -0.59 5.85
CA LEU A 832 30.28 -1.12 6.46
C LEU A 832 29.88 -2.49 5.90
N ARG A 833 30.48 -2.96 4.79
CA ARG A 833 30.17 -4.24 4.13
C ARG A 833 30.03 -5.42 5.11
N PRO A 834 30.88 -5.62 6.14
CA PRO A 834 30.71 -6.73 7.09
C PRO A 834 29.45 -6.60 7.97
N ARG A 835 29.12 -5.38 8.41
CA ARG A 835 27.92 -5.10 9.21
C ARG A 835 26.66 -5.27 8.38
N LEU A 836 26.65 -4.73 7.16
CA LEU A 836 25.56 -4.91 6.21
C LEU A 836 25.36 -6.39 5.84
N THR A 837 26.45 -7.15 5.71
CA THR A 837 26.38 -8.60 5.49
C THR A 837 25.68 -9.33 6.64
N ARG A 838 25.91 -8.94 7.91
CA ARG A 838 25.21 -9.49 9.09
C ARG A 838 23.76 -9.00 9.19
N LEU A 839 23.50 -7.72 8.87
CA LEU A 839 22.14 -7.16 8.84
C LEU A 839 21.23 -7.93 7.86
N LEU A 840 21.78 -8.30 6.70
CA LEU A 840 21.09 -9.09 5.67
C LEU A 840 20.87 -10.58 6.05
N GLU A 841 21.12 -11.02 7.28
CA GLU A 841 20.84 -12.41 7.70
C GLU A 841 19.37 -12.65 8.07
N PHE A 842 18.56 -11.60 8.33
CA PHE A 842 17.10 -11.77 8.51
C PHE A 842 16.41 -12.37 7.27
N ILE A 843 17.02 -12.21 6.08
CA ILE A 843 16.53 -12.78 4.83
C ILE A 843 16.41 -14.31 4.93
N GLU A 844 17.38 -14.96 5.55
CA GLU A 844 17.45 -16.41 5.67
C GLU A 844 16.42 -16.93 6.70
N SER A 845 16.00 -16.10 7.66
CA SER A 845 14.86 -16.40 8.55
C SER A 845 13.51 -16.22 7.84
N ASN A 846 13.33 -15.13 7.07
CA ASN A 846 12.13 -14.89 6.26
C ASN A 846 11.91 -16.01 5.20
N ARG A 847 12.99 -16.57 4.66
CA ARG A 847 12.96 -17.75 3.77
C ARG A 847 12.25 -18.94 4.44
N GLU A 848 12.67 -19.30 5.66
CA GLU A 848 12.10 -20.46 6.36
C GLU A 848 10.65 -20.26 6.77
N ASP A 849 10.23 -19.05 7.12
CA ASP A 849 8.81 -18.71 7.34
C ASP A 849 7.99 -18.78 6.04
N THR A 850 8.57 -18.37 4.91
CA THR A 850 7.90 -18.42 3.60
C THR A 850 7.71 -19.86 3.11
N LEU A 851 8.78 -20.68 3.13
CA LEU A 851 8.73 -22.08 2.70
C LEU A 851 7.83 -22.93 3.61
N ARG A 852 7.84 -22.70 4.93
CA ARG A 852 6.94 -23.33 5.91
C ARG A 852 5.45 -23.05 5.63
N ARG A 853 5.13 -21.98 4.89
CA ARG A 853 3.77 -21.58 4.51
C ARG A 853 3.37 -22.00 3.08
N LEU A 854 4.27 -22.62 2.31
CA LEU A 854 4.07 -22.92 0.88
C LEU A 854 3.45 -24.30 0.58
N SER A 855 3.10 -25.09 1.59
CA SER A 855 2.64 -26.49 1.42
C SER A 855 1.16 -26.67 1.07
N GLU A 856 0.37 -25.61 0.88
CA GLU A 856 -1.09 -25.72 0.61
C GLU A 856 -1.66 -24.66 -0.36
N ARG A 857 -2.35 -25.14 -1.42
CA ARG A 857 -3.50 -24.57 -2.19
C ARG A 857 -3.27 -24.18 -3.67
N PRO A 858 -4.31 -24.32 -4.54
CA PRO A 858 -4.26 -23.96 -5.96
C PRO A 858 -4.66 -22.49 -6.26
N HIS A 859 -4.42 -22.06 -7.50
CA HIS A 859 -4.73 -20.73 -8.08
C HIS A 859 -6.20 -20.61 -8.57
N LEU A 860 -6.68 -19.39 -8.87
CA LEU A 860 -8.08 -19.06 -9.20
C LEU A 860 -8.22 -17.98 -10.32
N GLY A 861 -7.35 -18.00 -11.34
CA GLY A 861 -7.26 -16.93 -12.37
C GLY A 861 -8.07 -17.15 -13.67
N ASN A 862 -8.48 -16.05 -14.32
CA ASN A 862 -9.18 -15.98 -15.61
C ASN A 862 -8.44 -15.10 -16.65
N GLU A 863 -8.70 -15.28 -17.95
CA GLU A 863 -8.06 -14.53 -19.06
C GLU A 863 -8.94 -13.38 -19.60
N LEU A 864 -8.35 -12.23 -19.98
CA LEU A 864 -9.09 -11.18 -20.70
C LEU A 864 -9.26 -11.52 -22.20
N ILE A 865 -10.38 -11.09 -22.79
CA ILE A 865 -10.61 -11.23 -24.23
C ILE A 865 -9.86 -10.10 -24.96
N LEU A 866 -8.84 -10.49 -25.72
CA LEU A 866 -8.05 -9.60 -26.59
C LEU A 866 -8.36 -9.78 -28.10
N GLU A 867 -9.49 -10.40 -28.43
CA GLU A 867 -9.99 -10.54 -29.83
C GLU A 867 -10.20 -9.20 -30.56
#